data_AF-V9DA13-F1
#
_entry.id   AF-V9DA13-F1
#
_cell.length_a   1.000
_cell.length_b   1.000
_cell.length_c   1.000
_cell.angle_alpha   90.00
_cell.angle_beta   90.00
_cell.angle_gamma   90.00
#
_symmetry.space_group_name_H-M   'P 1'
#
loop_
_entity.id
_entity.type
_entity.pdbx_description
1 polymer ?
#
loop_
_entity_poly.entity_id
_entity_poly.type
_entity_poly.pdbx_seq_one_letter_code
_entity_poly.pdbx_strand_id
1 'polypeptide(L)'
;MFTLPSARRFLLPAAVILILLVILRVLADTGSLRSSHDALLQAALQRELSNSAKITLLYNASAHPHLSAGRKTTYRPPSHALPLPLAHPVIKQFTHCPIPANEHTSHIRLPEILYNISLTPTSASSELDKRAEDQNGGQLDSPPTAKTSTTRFFNPAIIPLPYWAHPARYILVSRVVTSGFHQESQICLADICLPQQQQPSSSSSSASTSQGQTHLPPDTRPCTPSDHFHLGSGGGLRCVSEPLKINIPPTPAEKCEDAWLAFPDIPGFHDPRVFWSDKGEPLILVNSASRYGCVGLWIVDLRVVYPVLETILSREDSALGVVRRDSGGEEGSEVAGNGVSLGFKPSMSYPHLTEITRNPRGSRASVEKNWVLWFPSGEEAYVQYDLLGDPLLSKDEAGLEAGQDLEGLPRLGLGGNQSQDYRYSNVTKITGHANNSTTKPRTKERRTWMEKERRGGRTFSKLIGNGFTTPNLTHPHEQPCFSAEEGDFEDSFGSIGHWHQGSNSLRLILCTRAQARTDPACRDDDYTDDDNTGGETTGAVAGGRSVHFAIIHRKFSNELDLPLRYERYVVVWEGREPFQILGVSRLPLLMRDEWAKPWTKDENWPVSGEAELKRKSNATMRMADRGGGSKLMRRGIHEREIGEDDGFDKSPAYFTYTPSLAWTWSPHSAAANQDHENDDVDYMSQLGTGYLGDDVLVGIGLDDVNQAFARVKVDSLLNCLRLCPGVRFAEEAS
;
A
#
# COMPACT_ATOMS: atom_id res chain seq x y z
N MET A 1 -36.76 -57.97 2.66
CA MET A 1 -36.06 -57.33 3.81
C MET A 1 -36.72 -56.05 4.32
N PHE A 2 -37.57 -55.35 3.55
CA PHE A 2 -38.21 -54.08 3.98
C PHE A 2 -39.58 -54.21 4.68
N THR A 3 -40.07 -55.42 4.96
CA THR A 3 -41.39 -55.66 5.58
C THR A 3 -41.33 -55.96 7.08
N LEU A 4 -40.14 -55.98 7.69
CA LEU A 4 -39.98 -56.21 9.13
C LEU A 4 -40.04 -54.87 9.88
N PRO A 5 -41.04 -54.64 10.76
CA PRO A 5 -41.20 -53.39 11.51
C PRO A 5 -39.99 -53.03 12.38
N SER A 6 -39.21 -54.04 12.78
CA SER A 6 -37.98 -53.89 13.56
C SER A 6 -36.85 -53.24 12.75
N ALA A 7 -36.74 -53.50 11.44
CA ALA A 7 -35.66 -52.96 10.61
C ALA A 7 -35.82 -51.46 10.33
N ARG A 8 -37.07 -50.96 10.25
CA ARG A 8 -37.36 -49.52 10.06
C ARG A 8 -36.84 -48.66 11.21
N ARG A 9 -36.78 -49.19 12.44
CA ARG A 9 -36.27 -48.46 13.61
C ARG A 9 -34.76 -48.19 13.53
N PHE A 10 -34.01 -48.97 12.76
CA PHE A 10 -32.56 -48.81 12.61
C PHE A 10 -32.16 -48.12 11.31
N LEU A 11 -32.96 -48.23 10.25
CA LEU A 11 -32.67 -47.62 8.96
C LEU A 11 -32.70 -46.09 8.97
N LEU A 12 -33.66 -45.49 9.70
CA LEU A 12 -33.76 -44.03 9.79
C LEU A 12 -32.55 -43.39 10.50
N PRO A 13 -32.13 -43.82 11.71
CA PRO A 13 -30.93 -43.27 12.34
C PRO A 13 -29.65 -43.58 11.55
N ALA A 14 -29.55 -44.76 10.92
CA ALA A 14 -28.41 -45.08 10.07
C ALA A 14 -28.31 -44.15 8.85
N ALA A 15 -29.43 -43.82 8.20
CA ALA A 15 -29.47 -42.88 7.09
C ALA A 15 -29.13 -41.44 7.53
N VAL A 16 -29.61 -41.00 8.71
CA VAL A 16 -29.27 -39.69 9.28
C VAL A 16 -27.78 -39.60 9.59
N ILE A 17 -27.18 -40.64 10.18
CA ILE A 17 -25.74 -40.70 10.45
C ILE A 17 -24.96 -40.67 9.13
N LEU A 18 -25.39 -41.41 8.10
CA LEU A 18 -24.73 -41.41 6.79
C LEU A 18 -24.77 -40.03 6.13
N ILE A 19 -25.91 -39.33 6.18
CA ILE A 19 -26.06 -37.97 5.65
C ILE A 19 -25.16 -36.99 6.40
N LEU A 20 -25.11 -37.07 7.73
CA LEU A 20 -24.19 -36.26 8.54
C LEU A 20 -22.72 -36.51 8.19
N LEU A 21 -22.32 -37.76 8.00
CA LEU A 21 -20.96 -38.11 7.61
C LEU A 21 -20.61 -37.62 6.19
N VAL A 22 -21.56 -37.66 5.25
CA VAL A 22 -21.37 -37.09 3.90
C VAL A 22 -21.25 -35.57 3.97
N ILE A 23 -22.11 -34.89 4.74
CA ILE A 23 -22.01 -33.44 4.95
C ILE A 23 -20.68 -33.06 5.60
N LEU A 24 -20.27 -33.75 6.66
CA LEU A 24 -18.96 -33.53 7.30
C LEU A 24 -17.80 -33.74 6.34
N ARG A 25 -17.87 -34.76 5.48
CA ARG A 25 -16.83 -35.04 4.49
C ARG A 25 -16.80 -34.00 3.37
N VAL A 26 -17.96 -33.56 2.88
CA VAL A 26 -18.07 -32.47 1.92
C VAL A 26 -17.53 -31.17 2.53
N LEU A 27 -17.87 -30.85 3.78
CA LEU A 27 -17.34 -29.67 4.49
C LEU A 27 -15.84 -29.75 4.78
N ALA A 28 -15.30 -30.96 4.95
CA ALA A 28 -13.86 -31.20 5.11
C ALA A 28 -13.11 -31.10 3.76
N ASP A 29 -13.71 -31.60 2.67
CA ASP A 29 -13.14 -31.57 1.32
C ASP A 29 -13.27 -30.19 0.64
N THR A 30 -14.26 -29.36 1.02
CA THR A 30 -14.38 -27.97 0.54
C THR A 30 -13.36 -27.00 1.15
N GLY A 31 -12.36 -27.50 1.90
CA GLY A 31 -11.20 -26.72 2.36
C GLY A 31 -11.47 -25.71 3.47
N SER A 32 -12.74 -25.43 3.80
CA SER A 32 -13.13 -24.39 4.77
C SER A 32 -12.83 -24.77 6.23
N LEU A 33 -12.97 -26.05 6.62
CA LEU A 33 -12.73 -26.49 8.00
C LEU A 33 -11.28 -26.87 8.32
N ARG A 34 -10.48 -27.26 7.32
CA ARG A 34 -9.06 -27.61 7.54
C ARG A 34 -8.22 -26.40 7.93
N SER A 35 -8.53 -25.23 7.35
CA SER A 35 -7.82 -23.98 7.63
C SER A 35 -8.00 -23.50 9.07
N SER A 36 -9.17 -23.73 9.68
CA SER A 36 -9.44 -23.24 11.04
C SER A 36 -8.93 -24.19 12.12
N HIS A 37 -9.01 -25.51 11.90
CA HIS A 37 -8.55 -26.49 12.88
C HIS A 37 -7.02 -26.49 13.04
N ASP A 38 -6.26 -26.42 11.93
CA ASP A 38 -4.80 -26.40 12.00
C ASP A 38 -4.29 -25.08 12.61
N ALA A 39 -4.93 -23.95 12.29
CA ALA A 39 -4.60 -22.65 12.90
C ALA A 39 -4.86 -22.64 14.41
N LEU A 40 -5.96 -23.23 14.88
CA LEU A 40 -6.33 -23.26 16.29
C LEU A 40 -5.44 -24.22 17.10
N LEU A 41 -5.08 -25.37 16.51
CA LEU A 41 -4.17 -26.34 17.13
C LEU A 41 -2.74 -25.78 17.21
N GLN A 42 -2.30 -25.07 16.16
CA GLN A 42 -0.98 -24.45 16.11
C GLN A 42 -0.88 -23.26 17.07
N ALA A 43 -1.93 -22.45 17.21
CA ALA A 43 -2.01 -21.39 18.23
C ALA A 43 -1.99 -21.97 19.66
N ALA A 44 -2.68 -23.09 19.91
CA ALA A 44 -2.67 -23.74 21.22
C ALA A 44 -1.30 -24.32 21.59
N LEU A 45 -0.63 -24.98 20.64
CA LEU A 45 0.70 -25.59 20.86
C LEU A 45 1.80 -24.52 21.03
N GLN A 46 1.70 -23.40 20.30
CA GLN A 46 2.65 -22.29 20.43
C GLN A 46 2.47 -21.49 21.73
N ARG A 47 1.23 -21.38 22.24
CA ARG A 47 0.95 -20.79 23.56
C ARG A 47 1.58 -21.59 24.70
N GLU A 48 1.67 -22.92 24.57
CA GLU A 48 2.37 -23.75 25.57
C GLU A 48 3.89 -23.54 25.53
N LEU A 49 4.46 -23.41 24.32
CA LEU A 49 5.90 -23.19 24.13
C LEU A 49 6.35 -21.79 24.57
N SER A 50 5.53 -20.75 24.40
CA SER A 50 5.87 -19.37 24.81
C SER A 50 5.90 -19.21 26.33
N ASN A 51 5.09 -19.97 27.07
CA ASN A 51 5.10 -19.97 28.54
C ASN A 51 6.37 -20.59 29.14
N SER A 52 7.14 -21.39 28.38
CA SER A 52 8.38 -22.02 28.86
C SER A 52 9.66 -21.21 28.62
N ALA A 53 9.61 -20.15 27.81
CA ALA A 53 10.79 -19.35 27.49
C ALA A 53 10.92 -18.12 28.40
N LYS A 54 11.48 -18.29 29.60
CA LYS A 54 12.02 -17.15 30.39
C LYS A 54 13.30 -16.64 29.72
N ILE A 55 13.15 -15.73 28.76
CA ILE A 55 14.26 -15.00 28.15
C ILE A 55 14.56 -13.78 29.02
N THR A 56 15.72 -13.77 29.68
CA THR A 56 16.25 -12.58 30.36
C THR A 56 16.79 -11.62 29.29
N LEU A 57 15.98 -10.64 28.89
CA LEU A 57 16.37 -9.55 27.98
C LEU A 57 17.16 -8.48 28.75
N LEU A 58 18.47 -8.39 28.48
CA LEU A 58 19.31 -7.25 28.85
C LEU A 58 19.14 -6.15 27.79
N TYR A 59 18.17 -5.25 27.98
CA TYR A 59 18.13 -4.00 27.23
C TYR A 59 19.11 -3.00 27.84
N ASN A 60 20.22 -2.75 27.14
CA ASN A 60 21.05 -1.58 27.40
C ASN A 60 20.44 -0.41 26.61
N ALA A 61 19.43 0.25 27.20
CA ALA A 61 18.95 1.55 26.71
C ALA A 61 20.02 2.61 27.04
N SER A 62 21.13 2.58 26.31
CA SER A 62 22.13 3.63 26.36
C SER A 62 21.52 4.87 25.71
N ALA A 63 21.33 5.90 26.53
CA ALA A 63 21.02 7.25 26.12
C ALA A 63 21.91 7.67 24.94
N HIS A 64 21.31 8.22 23.89
CA HIS A 64 22.04 9.08 22.96
C HIS A 64 22.30 10.43 23.66
N PRO A 65 23.57 10.81 23.92
CA PRO A 65 23.91 12.21 24.08
C PRO A 65 24.01 12.82 22.67
N HIS A 66 23.81 14.13 22.55
CA HIS A 66 23.84 14.92 21.31
C HIS A 66 22.52 15.03 20.51
N LEU A 67 21.40 15.23 21.20
CA LEU A 67 20.46 16.26 20.72
C LEU A 67 20.86 17.57 21.40
N SER A 68 21.47 18.44 20.61
CA SER A 68 21.77 19.84 20.91
C SER A 68 20.67 20.44 21.77
N ALA A 69 21.04 21.14 22.85
CA ALA A 69 20.11 21.80 23.77
C ALA A 69 19.03 22.57 22.98
N GLY A 70 17.89 21.90 22.80
CA GLY A 70 16.74 22.45 22.11
C GLY A 70 16.32 23.68 22.88
N ARG A 71 16.42 24.84 22.22
CA ARG A 71 15.73 26.06 22.61
C ARG A 71 14.34 25.62 23.08
N LYS A 72 14.01 25.81 24.36
CA LYS A 72 12.66 25.57 24.90
C LYS A 72 11.73 26.53 24.18
N THR A 73 11.31 26.19 22.96
CA THR A 73 10.18 26.79 22.29
C THR A 73 9.00 26.44 23.17
N THR A 74 8.62 27.41 24.00
CA THR A 74 7.37 27.36 24.73
C THR A 74 6.31 27.35 23.64
N TYR A 75 5.77 26.16 23.35
CA TYR A 75 4.65 26.01 22.43
C TYR A 75 3.49 26.80 23.01
N ARG A 76 3.37 28.05 22.58
CA ARG A 76 2.24 28.90 22.87
C ARG A 76 1.18 28.44 21.88
N PRO A 77 0.06 27.81 22.31
CA PRO A 77 -1.00 27.46 21.39
C PRO A 77 -1.38 28.74 20.63
N PRO A 78 -1.39 28.73 19.29
CA PRO A 78 -1.58 29.94 18.50
C PRO A 78 -2.91 30.58 18.90
N SER A 79 -2.86 31.78 19.47
CA SER A 79 -4.05 32.51 19.96
C SER A 79 -4.89 33.10 18.83
N HIS A 80 -4.44 32.95 17.58
CA HIS A 80 -5.19 33.22 16.36
C HIS A 80 -4.80 32.14 15.37
N ALA A 81 -5.69 31.18 15.10
CA ALA A 81 -5.46 30.22 14.02
C ALA A 81 -5.30 31.05 12.73
N LEU A 82 -4.13 30.95 12.09
CA LEU A 82 -3.90 31.55 10.78
C LEU A 82 -5.00 31.04 9.84
N PRO A 83 -5.58 31.89 8.98
CA PRO A 83 -6.61 31.45 8.05
C PRO A 83 -6.09 30.27 7.22
N LEU A 84 -6.98 29.34 6.88
CA LEU A 84 -6.64 28.26 5.94
C LEU A 84 -6.02 28.86 4.67
N PRO A 85 -4.93 28.26 4.16
CA PRO A 85 -4.30 28.76 2.96
C PRO A 85 -5.28 28.65 1.79
N LEU A 86 -5.23 29.64 0.91
CA LEU A 86 -5.95 29.55 -0.36
C LEU A 86 -5.29 28.47 -1.21
N ALA A 87 -6.09 27.54 -1.72
CA ALA A 87 -5.64 26.51 -2.64
C ALA A 87 -5.17 27.15 -3.95
N HIS A 88 -4.14 26.56 -4.55
CA HIS A 88 -3.63 27.04 -5.81
C HIS A 88 -4.65 26.80 -6.95
N PRO A 89 -4.94 27.80 -7.82
CA PRO A 89 -5.97 27.68 -8.85
C PRO A 89 -5.81 26.51 -9.82
N VAL A 90 -4.58 26.02 -10.04
CA VAL A 90 -4.29 24.86 -10.89
C VAL A 90 -5.07 23.62 -10.44
N ILE A 91 -5.35 23.45 -9.13
CA ILE A 91 -6.17 22.34 -8.64
C ILE A 91 -7.56 22.30 -9.28
N LYS A 92 -8.13 23.46 -9.66
CA LYS A 92 -9.46 23.49 -10.32
C LYS A 92 -9.49 22.73 -11.64
N GLN A 93 -8.37 22.68 -12.38
CA GLN A 93 -8.33 22.01 -13.69
C GLN A 93 -8.62 20.51 -13.57
N PHE A 94 -8.29 19.92 -12.42
CA PHE A 94 -8.47 18.51 -12.11
C PHE A 94 -9.89 18.15 -11.67
N THR A 95 -10.78 19.13 -11.50
CA THR A 95 -12.20 18.87 -11.20
C THR A 95 -12.98 18.37 -12.43
N HIS A 96 -12.40 18.52 -13.62
CA HIS A 96 -12.98 17.98 -14.84
C HIS A 96 -12.83 16.45 -14.89
N CYS A 97 -13.88 15.76 -15.34
CA CYS A 97 -13.94 14.31 -15.49
C CYS A 97 -13.94 13.93 -16.98
N PRO A 98 -12.78 13.84 -17.64
CA PRO A 98 -12.72 13.56 -19.08
C PRO A 98 -13.12 12.12 -19.42
N ILE A 99 -12.94 11.19 -18.47
CA ILE A 99 -13.29 9.78 -18.62
C ILE A 99 -14.65 9.54 -17.95
N PRO A 100 -15.66 9.05 -18.69
CA PRO A 100 -16.95 8.72 -18.08
C PRO A 100 -16.81 7.55 -17.12
N ALA A 101 -17.60 7.57 -16.05
CA ALA A 101 -17.73 6.45 -15.14
C ALA A 101 -18.38 5.26 -15.85
N ASN A 102 -17.98 4.05 -15.47
CA ASN A 102 -18.76 2.86 -15.82
C ASN A 102 -20.13 2.93 -15.11
N GLU A 103 -21.21 2.77 -15.86
CA GLU A 103 -22.59 2.94 -15.34
C GLU A 103 -22.99 1.88 -14.30
N HIS A 104 -22.39 0.69 -14.35
CA HIS A 104 -22.70 -0.42 -13.44
C HIS A 104 -21.83 -0.39 -12.20
N THR A 105 -20.52 -0.23 -12.39
CA THR A 105 -19.55 -0.31 -11.29
C THR A 105 -19.30 1.04 -10.64
N SER A 106 -19.68 2.15 -11.27
CA SER A 106 -19.35 3.52 -10.83
C SER A 106 -17.85 3.82 -10.72
N HIS A 107 -16.99 3.04 -11.38
CA HIS A 107 -15.54 3.29 -11.40
C HIS A 107 -15.13 4.12 -12.62
N ILE A 108 -14.07 4.92 -12.47
CA ILE A 108 -13.30 5.46 -13.58
C ILE A 108 -12.25 4.43 -13.98
N ARG A 109 -12.27 4.02 -15.26
CA ARG A 109 -11.30 3.10 -15.81
C ARG A 109 -10.23 3.85 -16.59
N LEU A 110 -9.02 3.86 -16.05
CA LEU A 110 -7.85 4.45 -16.68
C LEU A 110 -7.40 3.59 -17.87
N PRO A 111 -6.88 4.18 -18.96
CA PRO A 111 -6.48 3.45 -20.18
C PRO A 111 -5.21 2.60 -20.02
N GLU A 112 -4.49 2.74 -18.92
CA GLU A 112 -3.25 2.06 -18.62
C GLU A 112 -3.46 0.58 -18.27
N ILE A 113 -2.55 -0.27 -18.74
CA ILE A 113 -2.57 -1.71 -18.47
C ILE A 113 -1.77 -2.09 -17.25
N LEU A 114 -2.12 -3.25 -16.69
CA LEU A 114 -1.35 -3.96 -15.70
C LEU A 114 -0.22 -4.76 -16.38
N TYR A 115 1.00 -4.54 -15.91
CA TYR A 115 2.17 -5.31 -16.25
C TYR A 115 2.52 -6.26 -15.10
N ASN A 116 2.97 -7.47 -15.41
CA ASN A 116 3.32 -8.47 -14.40
C ASN A 116 4.55 -8.07 -13.60
N ILE A 117 4.61 -8.52 -12.34
CA ILE A 117 5.80 -8.41 -11.49
C ILE A 117 6.29 -9.81 -11.13
N SER A 118 7.60 -10.08 -11.31
CA SER A 118 8.22 -11.35 -10.94
C SER A 118 9.40 -11.18 -9.98
N LEU A 119 9.43 -12.00 -8.92
CA LEU A 119 10.58 -12.10 -8.02
C LEU A 119 11.68 -13.04 -8.52
N THR A 120 11.49 -13.75 -9.64
CA THR A 120 12.51 -14.69 -10.12
C THR A 120 13.69 -13.94 -10.75
N PRO A 121 14.93 -14.07 -10.24
CA PRO A 121 16.07 -13.34 -10.79
C PRO A 121 16.48 -13.86 -12.18
N THR A 122 17.19 -13.04 -12.97
CA THR A 122 17.66 -13.39 -14.32
C THR A 122 18.67 -14.55 -14.32
N SER A 123 19.51 -14.67 -13.29
CA SER A 123 20.58 -15.68 -13.22
C SER A 123 20.09 -17.10 -12.93
N ALA A 124 18.97 -17.25 -12.21
CA ALA A 124 18.46 -18.54 -11.76
C ALA A 124 17.95 -19.44 -12.90
N SER A 125 17.58 -18.86 -14.06
CA SER A 125 17.11 -19.67 -15.19
C SER A 125 18.23 -20.53 -15.77
N SER A 126 19.49 -20.07 -15.73
CA SER A 126 20.59 -20.78 -16.38
C SER A 126 20.92 -22.16 -15.80
N GLU A 127 20.60 -22.45 -14.53
CA GLU A 127 20.80 -23.79 -13.95
C GLU A 127 19.58 -24.70 -14.11
N LEU A 128 18.37 -24.14 -14.02
CA LEU A 128 17.13 -24.89 -14.23
C LEU A 128 16.91 -25.22 -15.71
N ASP A 129 17.24 -24.30 -16.62
CA ASP A 129 17.17 -24.50 -18.07
C ASP A 129 18.17 -25.57 -18.51
N LYS A 130 19.38 -25.58 -17.95
CA LYS A 130 20.38 -26.64 -18.22
C LYS A 130 19.88 -28.02 -17.77
N ARG A 131 19.22 -28.12 -16.62
CA ARG A 131 18.64 -29.40 -16.16
C ARG A 131 17.43 -29.83 -16.98
N ALA A 132 16.64 -28.89 -17.48
CA ALA A 132 15.49 -29.18 -18.34
C ALA A 132 15.93 -29.62 -19.75
N GLU A 133 17.00 -29.04 -20.29
CA GLU A 133 17.60 -29.50 -21.55
C GLU A 133 18.26 -30.87 -21.42
N ASP A 134 19.01 -31.13 -20.34
CA ASP A 134 19.67 -32.43 -20.13
C ASP A 134 18.68 -33.59 -19.91
N GLN A 135 17.45 -33.32 -19.45
CA GLN A 135 16.42 -34.34 -19.25
C GLN A 135 15.53 -34.60 -20.48
N ASN A 136 15.56 -33.74 -21.51
CA ASN A 136 14.78 -33.94 -22.73
C ASN A 136 15.40 -34.93 -23.75
N GLY A 137 16.51 -35.59 -23.39
CA GLY A 137 17.11 -36.67 -24.17
C GLY A 137 16.47 -38.05 -23.99
N GLY A 138 15.48 -38.23 -23.13
CA GLY A 138 14.92 -39.54 -22.78
C GLY A 138 13.41 -39.57 -22.63
N GLN A 139 12.73 -40.05 -23.67
CA GLN A 139 11.41 -40.72 -23.65
C GLN A 139 10.25 -39.96 -22.95
N LEU A 140 9.56 -39.18 -23.78
CA LEU A 140 8.20 -38.65 -23.68
C LEU A 140 7.21 -39.68 -23.08
N ASP A 141 6.54 -39.37 -21.95
CA ASP A 141 5.17 -39.84 -21.59
C ASP A 141 4.68 -39.51 -20.16
N SER A 142 5.44 -38.76 -19.34
CA SER A 142 4.95 -38.35 -18.00
C SER A 142 4.65 -36.84 -17.95
N PRO A 143 3.40 -36.40 -17.75
CA PRO A 143 3.11 -34.99 -17.53
C PRO A 143 3.80 -34.53 -16.23
N PRO A 144 4.50 -33.38 -16.22
CA PRO A 144 5.22 -32.91 -15.05
C PRO A 144 4.23 -32.49 -13.96
N THR A 145 3.99 -33.38 -13.00
CA THR A 145 3.15 -33.12 -11.81
C THR A 145 3.94 -32.51 -10.66
N ALA A 146 5.06 -31.84 -10.94
CA ALA A 146 5.75 -31.03 -9.93
C ALA A 146 4.89 -29.80 -9.63
N LYS A 147 3.95 -29.97 -8.70
CA LYS A 147 3.26 -28.87 -8.03
C LYS A 147 4.32 -28.02 -7.34
N THR A 148 4.87 -27.05 -8.06
CA THR A 148 5.55 -25.92 -7.46
C THR A 148 4.58 -25.34 -6.43
N SER A 149 5.00 -25.33 -5.17
CA SER A 149 4.25 -24.66 -4.12
C SER A 149 3.92 -23.26 -4.63
N THR A 150 2.64 -22.96 -4.79
CA THR A 150 2.18 -21.67 -5.33
C THR A 150 2.51 -20.59 -4.32
N THR A 151 3.70 -20.01 -4.45
CA THR A 151 4.11 -18.82 -3.72
C THR A 151 3.12 -17.71 -4.05
N ARG A 152 2.58 -17.09 -3.01
CA ARG A 152 1.55 -16.05 -3.13
C ARG A 152 2.19 -14.70 -2.84
N PHE A 153 1.92 -13.71 -3.68
CA PHE A 153 2.50 -12.38 -3.59
C PHE A 153 1.46 -11.32 -3.19
N PHE A 154 1.91 -10.32 -2.44
CA PHE A 154 1.10 -9.25 -1.89
C PHE A 154 1.86 -7.93 -1.95
N ASN A 155 1.14 -6.84 -2.23
CA ASN A 155 1.56 -5.45 -2.02
C ASN A 155 2.98 -5.16 -2.52
N PRO A 156 3.20 -5.18 -3.84
CA PRO A 156 4.46 -4.73 -4.38
C PRO A 156 4.65 -3.26 -3.99
N ALA A 157 5.70 -2.97 -3.25
CA ALA A 157 6.13 -1.62 -2.92
C ALA A 157 7.39 -1.32 -3.73
N ILE A 158 7.31 -0.27 -4.56
CA ILE A 158 8.34 0.07 -5.54
C ILE A 158 8.93 1.42 -5.16
N ILE A 159 10.25 1.56 -5.29
CA ILE A 159 10.94 2.86 -5.15
C ILE A 159 11.99 2.99 -6.25
N PRO A 160 12.04 4.13 -6.99
CA PRO A 160 13.03 4.33 -8.03
C PRO A 160 14.43 4.50 -7.43
N LEU A 161 15.44 4.01 -8.13
CA LEU A 161 16.84 4.22 -7.81
C LEU A 161 17.42 5.40 -8.61
N PRO A 162 18.50 6.04 -8.12
CA PRO A 162 19.20 7.06 -8.88
C PRO A 162 19.74 6.52 -10.21
N TYR A 163 19.98 7.41 -11.19
CA TYR A 163 20.34 7.00 -12.55
C TYR A 163 21.64 6.17 -12.63
N TRP A 164 22.55 6.35 -11.66
CA TRP A 164 23.82 5.65 -11.57
C TRP A 164 23.70 4.24 -10.98
N ALA A 165 22.53 3.83 -10.47
CA ALA A 165 22.31 2.52 -9.85
C ALA A 165 22.26 1.33 -10.85
N HIS A 166 22.95 1.44 -11.99
CA HIS A 166 22.93 0.45 -13.05
C HIS A 166 23.54 -0.89 -12.61
N PRO A 167 22.97 -2.05 -13.01
CA PRO A 167 21.88 -2.24 -13.97
C PRO A 167 20.46 -2.05 -13.42
N ALA A 168 20.28 -1.90 -12.11
CA ALA A 168 18.97 -1.80 -11.50
C ALA A 168 18.37 -0.39 -11.67
N ARG A 169 17.03 -0.32 -11.77
CA ARG A 169 16.30 0.96 -11.84
C ARG A 169 15.37 1.16 -10.67
N TYR A 170 15.02 0.09 -9.97
CA TYR A 170 14.10 0.10 -8.84
C TYR A 170 14.58 -0.82 -7.74
N ILE A 171 14.04 -0.57 -6.55
CA ILE A 171 13.92 -1.59 -5.51
C ILE A 171 12.47 -2.04 -5.51
N LEU A 172 12.28 -3.35 -5.41
CA LEU A 172 10.97 -3.98 -5.22
C LEU A 172 10.95 -4.67 -3.86
N VAL A 173 9.97 -4.31 -3.04
CA VAL A 173 9.62 -5.03 -1.81
C VAL A 173 8.27 -5.71 -2.03
N SER A 174 8.21 -7.02 -1.89
CA SER A 174 6.97 -7.78 -2.03
C SER A 174 6.76 -8.62 -0.78
N ARG A 175 5.52 -8.66 -0.28
CA ARG A 175 5.14 -9.61 0.76
C ARG A 175 4.82 -10.95 0.11
N VAL A 176 5.39 -12.00 0.67
CA VAL A 176 5.30 -13.37 0.20
C VAL A 176 4.64 -14.22 1.28
N VAL A 177 3.63 -15.00 0.90
CA VAL A 177 3.05 -16.05 1.74
C VAL A 177 3.62 -17.39 1.30
N THR A 178 4.34 -18.04 2.20
CA THR A 178 4.97 -19.35 1.98
C THR A 178 4.02 -20.50 2.35
N SER A 179 4.43 -21.73 2.03
CA SER A 179 3.72 -22.94 2.44
C SER A 179 3.61 -23.00 3.97
N GLY A 180 2.38 -22.98 4.50
CA GLY A 180 2.13 -22.89 5.95
C GLY A 180 1.65 -21.51 6.43
N PHE A 181 1.24 -20.63 5.52
CA PHE A 181 0.69 -19.29 5.82
C PHE A 181 1.65 -18.34 6.53
N HIS A 182 2.95 -18.69 6.56
CA HIS A 182 3.97 -17.79 7.05
C HIS A 182 4.15 -16.64 6.05
N GLN A 183 4.19 -15.43 6.58
CA GLN A 183 4.33 -14.21 5.81
C GLN A 183 5.73 -13.67 6.00
N GLU A 184 6.33 -13.25 4.90
CA GLU A 184 7.62 -12.58 4.93
C GLU A 184 7.64 -11.48 3.89
N SER A 185 8.47 -10.46 4.09
CA SER A 185 8.76 -9.49 3.04
C SER A 185 10.07 -9.86 2.38
N GLN A 186 10.09 -9.82 1.05
CA GLN A 186 11.28 -10.02 0.25
C GLN A 186 11.61 -8.73 -0.49
N ILE A 187 12.90 -8.43 -0.61
CA ILE A 187 13.42 -7.24 -1.28
C ILE A 187 14.41 -7.64 -2.37
N CYS A 188 14.37 -6.97 -3.51
CA CYS A 188 15.36 -7.14 -4.56
C CYS A 188 15.61 -5.83 -5.30
N LEU A 189 16.75 -5.75 -5.97
CA LEU A 189 16.94 -4.84 -7.08
C LEU A 189 16.11 -5.32 -8.26
N ALA A 190 15.44 -4.41 -8.94
CA ALA A 190 14.54 -4.70 -10.04
C ALA A 190 14.70 -3.74 -11.21
N ASP A 191 14.21 -4.19 -12.37
CA ASP A 191 14.21 -3.42 -13.61
C ASP A 191 12.96 -3.74 -14.44
N ILE A 192 12.53 -2.78 -15.27
CA ILE A 192 11.35 -2.91 -16.13
C ILE A 192 11.81 -3.23 -17.54
N CYS A 193 11.25 -4.31 -18.10
CA CYS A 193 11.36 -4.57 -19.53
C CYS A 193 10.03 -4.35 -20.24
N LEU A 194 10.10 -3.83 -21.47
CA LEU A 194 8.94 -3.72 -22.36
C LEU A 194 9.25 -4.43 -23.70
N PRO A 195 8.23 -5.03 -24.35
CA PRO A 195 8.39 -5.66 -25.65
C PRO A 195 8.81 -4.60 -26.67
N GLN A 196 9.81 -4.93 -27.49
CA GLN A 196 10.18 -4.06 -28.60
C GLN A 196 9.02 -4.06 -29.59
N GLN A 197 8.41 -2.91 -29.84
CA GLN A 197 7.42 -2.78 -30.89
C GLN A 197 8.11 -3.14 -32.21
N GLN A 198 7.82 -4.32 -32.74
CA GLN A 198 8.26 -4.70 -34.06
C GLN A 198 7.60 -3.72 -35.02
N GLN A 199 8.38 -2.74 -35.50
CA GLN A 199 7.92 -1.92 -36.61
C GLN A 199 7.57 -2.89 -37.73
N PRO A 200 6.32 -2.86 -38.24
CA PRO A 200 5.95 -3.72 -39.35
C PRO A 200 6.98 -3.47 -40.44
N SER A 201 7.69 -4.53 -40.82
CA SER A 201 8.77 -4.48 -41.80
C SER A 201 8.18 -4.14 -43.16
N SER A 202 7.91 -2.84 -43.37
CA SER A 202 7.52 -2.32 -44.68
C SER A 202 8.73 -2.52 -45.58
N SER A 203 8.65 -3.58 -46.38
CA SER A 203 9.52 -3.88 -47.50
C SER A 203 9.36 -2.80 -48.57
N SER A 204 9.94 -1.62 -48.33
CA SER A 204 10.11 -0.61 -49.36
C SER A 204 11.44 0.08 -49.13
N SER A 205 12.42 -0.36 -49.91
CA SER A 205 13.72 0.25 -50.10
C SER A 205 13.56 1.68 -50.62
N SER A 206 13.44 2.65 -49.73
CA SER A 206 13.75 4.04 -50.04
C SER A 206 14.58 4.60 -48.88
N ALA A 207 15.88 4.67 -49.12
CA ALA A 207 16.83 5.31 -48.24
C ALA A 207 16.53 6.80 -48.14
N SER A 208 15.86 7.21 -47.06
CA SER A 208 15.86 8.60 -46.60
C SER A 208 15.81 8.65 -45.09
N THR A 209 17.02 8.67 -44.53
CA THR A 209 17.51 9.29 -43.29
C THR A 209 16.51 10.14 -42.49
N SER A 210 15.83 9.54 -41.51
CA SER A 210 15.65 10.09 -40.15
C SER A 210 14.92 9.06 -39.30
N GLN A 211 15.66 8.46 -38.38
CA GLN A 211 15.27 7.39 -37.47
C GLN A 211 14.07 7.79 -36.60
N GLY A 212 12.88 7.31 -36.95
CA GLY A 212 11.77 7.18 -36.01
C GLY A 212 11.98 5.92 -35.15
N GLN A 213 13.04 5.88 -34.34
CA GLN A 213 13.15 4.84 -33.32
C GLN A 213 12.00 5.05 -32.34
N THR A 214 11.14 4.05 -32.18
CA THR A 214 10.19 4.00 -31.07
C THR A 214 11.00 3.96 -29.78
N HIS A 215 11.22 5.14 -29.19
CA HIS A 215 11.97 5.29 -27.95
C HIS A 215 11.16 4.65 -26.82
N LEU A 216 11.70 3.56 -26.27
CA LEU A 216 11.24 3.04 -24.99
C LEU A 216 11.42 4.13 -23.91
N PRO A 217 10.56 4.14 -22.87
CA PRO A 217 10.77 5.01 -21.72
C PRO A 217 12.18 4.82 -21.13
N PRO A 218 12.85 5.90 -20.66
CA PRO A 218 14.28 5.89 -20.31
C PRO A 218 14.63 5.00 -19.12
N ASP A 219 13.64 4.66 -18.30
CA ASP A 219 13.70 3.79 -17.14
C ASP A 219 13.35 2.33 -17.49
N THR A 220 13.27 1.98 -18.77
CA THR A 220 12.97 0.62 -19.25
C THR A 220 14.01 0.12 -20.23
N ARG A 221 14.08 -1.20 -20.37
CA ARG A 221 14.90 -1.88 -21.39
C ARG A 221 14.04 -2.77 -22.29
N PRO A 222 14.56 -3.21 -23.45
CA PRO A 222 13.93 -4.27 -24.22
C PRO A 222 13.85 -5.57 -23.41
N CYS A 223 12.74 -6.30 -23.53
CA CYS A 223 12.61 -7.63 -22.95
C CYS A 223 13.52 -8.65 -23.64
N THR A 224 14.11 -9.53 -22.84
CA THR A 224 14.85 -10.72 -23.28
C THR A 224 13.90 -11.93 -23.38
N PRO A 225 14.30 -13.04 -24.03
CA PRO A 225 13.50 -14.27 -24.02
C PRO A 225 13.18 -14.79 -22.61
N SER A 226 14.12 -14.67 -21.67
CA SER A 226 13.91 -15.03 -20.27
C SER A 226 12.85 -14.15 -19.61
N ASP A 227 12.81 -12.85 -19.95
CA ASP A 227 11.77 -11.97 -19.43
C ASP A 227 10.39 -12.36 -19.93
N HIS A 228 10.24 -12.70 -21.22
CA HIS A 228 8.98 -13.17 -21.76
C HIS A 228 8.49 -14.47 -21.11
N PHE A 229 9.41 -15.34 -20.71
CA PHE A 229 9.07 -16.56 -19.99
C PHE A 229 8.47 -16.27 -18.60
N HIS A 230 9.04 -15.33 -17.85
CA HIS A 230 8.61 -15.04 -16.47
C HIS A 230 7.51 -13.95 -16.36
N LEU A 231 7.48 -13.00 -17.28
CA LEU A 231 6.57 -11.84 -17.26
C LEU A 231 5.48 -11.94 -18.33
N GLY A 232 5.61 -12.83 -19.30
CA GLY A 232 4.71 -12.92 -20.46
C GLY A 232 5.09 -11.99 -21.61
N SER A 233 4.29 -12.01 -22.67
CA SER A 233 4.55 -11.24 -23.91
C SER A 233 4.51 -9.73 -23.70
N GLY A 234 3.76 -9.24 -22.71
CA GLY A 234 3.63 -7.82 -22.38
C GLY A 234 4.83 -7.21 -21.65
N GLY A 235 5.80 -8.01 -21.20
CA GLY A 235 6.89 -7.53 -20.35
C GLY A 235 6.42 -7.23 -18.92
N GLY A 236 7.20 -6.44 -18.19
CA GLY A 236 6.92 -6.11 -16.79
C GLY A 236 8.16 -5.84 -15.95
N LEU A 237 8.00 -5.90 -14.63
CA LEU A 237 9.02 -5.59 -13.63
C LEU A 237 9.56 -6.90 -13.07
N ARG A 238 10.88 -7.06 -13.06
CA ARG A 238 11.52 -8.29 -12.59
C ARG A 238 12.73 -8.00 -11.71
N CYS A 239 12.93 -8.82 -10.68
CA CYS A 239 14.16 -8.80 -9.90
C CYS A 239 15.39 -9.09 -10.79
N VAL A 240 16.41 -8.24 -10.69
CA VAL A 240 17.72 -8.47 -11.29
C VAL A 240 18.71 -9.07 -10.30
N SER A 241 18.51 -8.84 -9.00
CA SER A 241 19.22 -9.52 -7.92
C SER A 241 18.39 -10.66 -7.33
N GLU A 242 19.03 -11.58 -6.62
CA GLU A 242 18.31 -12.55 -5.80
C GLU A 242 17.45 -11.84 -4.74
N PRO A 243 16.16 -12.20 -4.57
CA PRO A 243 15.33 -11.67 -3.51
C PRO A 243 15.86 -12.06 -2.14
N LEU A 244 16.05 -11.07 -1.26
CA LEU A 244 16.45 -11.28 0.12
C LEU A 244 15.26 -11.14 1.05
N LYS A 245 15.12 -12.05 2.01
CA LYS A 245 14.14 -11.92 3.09
C LYS A 245 14.54 -10.77 4.02
N ILE A 246 13.67 -9.79 4.19
CA ILE A 246 13.83 -8.75 5.21
C ILE A 246 13.05 -9.14 6.45
N ASN A 247 13.77 -9.25 7.57
CA ASN A 247 13.21 -9.56 8.88
C ASN A 247 13.60 -8.46 9.85
N ILE A 248 12.62 -7.98 10.61
CA ILE A 248 12.81 -7.12 11.77
C ILE A 248 12.14 -7.92 12.88
N PRO A 249 12.79 -8.03 14.05
CA PRO A 249 12.28 -8.85 15.13
C PRO A 249 10.84 -8.49 15.49
N PRO A 250 10.00 -9.49 15.83
CA PRO A 250 8.68 -9.21 16.35
C PRO A 250 8.80 -8.35 17.60
N THR A 251 7.95 -7.35 17.68
CA THR A 251 7.85 -6.42 18.80
C THR A 251 6.77 -6.92 19.76
N PRO A 252 6.92 -6.76 21.09
CA PRO A 252 5.87 -7.19 22.01
C PRO A 252 4.58 -6.43 21.74
N ALA A 253 3.46 -7.14 21.60
CA ALA A 253 2.12 -6.53 21.50
C ALA A 253 1.55 -6.26 22.90
N GLU A 254 0.97 -5.09 23.14
CA GLU A 254 0.17 -4.82 24.34
C GLU A 254 -1.33 -4.72 23.98
N LYS A 255 -2.25 -5.17 24.82
CA LYS A 255 -3.70 -4.89 24.62
C LYS A 255 -4.28 -5.35 23.27
N CYS A 256 -4.00 -6.58 22.86
CA CYS A 256 -4.78 -7.21 21.79
C CYS A 256 -6.10 -7.71 22.35
N GLU A 257 -7.19 -7.24 21.77
CA GLU A 257 -8.57 -7.58 22.14
C GLU A 257 -9.30 -8.10 20.89
N ASP A 258 -10.32 -8.94 21.12
CA ASP A 258 -11.24 -9.45 20.09
C ASP A 258 -10.55 -10.05 18.85
N ALA A 259 -10.94 -9.58 17.66
CA ALA A 259 -10.43 -10.05 16.37
C ALA A 259 -8.92 -9.83 16.18
N TRP A 260 -8.30 -8.99 17.01
CA TRP A 260 -6.87 -8.67 16.92
C TRP A 260 -5.97 -9.66 17.68
N LEU A 261 -6.53 -10.59 18.46
CA LEU A 261 -5.77 -11.59 19.20
C LEU A 261 -4.87 -12.48 18.33
N ALA A 262 -5.20 -12.65 17.04
CA ALA A 262 -4.41 -13.46 16.12
C ALA A 262 -3.23 -12.69 15.47
N PHE A 263 -3.18 -11.37 15.59
CA PHE A 263 -2.19 -10.54 14.89
C PHE A 263 -0.78 -10.51 15.50
N PRO A 264 -0.58 -10.55 16.84
CA PRO A 264 0.75 -10.55 17.44
C PRO A 264 1.64 -11.70 17.00
N ASP A 265 1.00 -12.83 16.67
CA ASP A 265 1.68 -14.08 16.33
C ASP A 265 1.96 -14.19 14.83
N ILE A 266 1.57 -13.20 14.01
CA ILE A 266 1.90 -13.20 12.58
C ILE A 266 3.34 -12.66 12.44
N PRO A 267 4.31 -13.51 12.08
CA PRO A 267 5.69 -13.05 11.91
C PRO A 267 5.85 -12.20 10.66
N GLY A 268 6.79 -11.25 10.73
CA GLY A 268 7.18 -10.41 9.59
C GLY A 268 6.35 -9.14 9.43
N PHE A 269 6.66 -8.35 8.40
CA PHE A 269 5.96 -7.09 8.14
C PHE A 269 4.69 -7.29 7.37
N HIS A 270 3.72 -6.44 7.69
CA HIS A 270 2.52 -6.29 6.90
C HIS A 270 2.56 -4.96 6.17
N ASP A 271 2.05 -4.99 4.94
CA ASP A 271 1.79 -3.83 4.11
C ASP A 271 2.99 -2.87 4.01
N PRO A 272 4.15 -3.36 3.52
CA PRO A 272 5.32 -2.52 3.36
C PRO A 272 5.01 -1.39 2.39
N ARG A 273 5.50 -0.19 2.72
CA ARG A 273 5.45 0.99 1.87
C ARG A 273 6.84 1.59 1.82
N VAL A 274 7.39 1.77 0.63
CA VAL A 274 8.71 2.40 0.43
C VAL A 274 8.55 3.71 -0.29
N PHE A 275 9.35 4.71 0.06
CA PHE A 275 9.36 6.03 -0.55
C PHE A 275 10.63 6.78 -0.18
N TRP A 276 10.94 7.83 -0.94
CA TRP A 276 11.99 8.77 -0.61
C TRP A 276 11.44 9.85 0.34
N SER A 277 12.19 10.20 1.37
CA SER A 277 11.95 11.45 2.11
C SER A 277 12.46 12.64 1.30
N ASP A 278 12.01 13.83 1.66
CA ASP A 278 12.53 15.09 1.09
C ASP A 278 14.00 15.37 1.45
N LYS A 279 14.63 14.53 2.27
CA LYS A 279 16.09 14.55 2.53
C LYS A 279 16.87 13.62 1.61
N GLY A 280 16.19 12.88 0.75
CA GLY A 280 16.79 11.83 -0.08
C GLY A 280 17.09 10.55 0.70
N GLU A 281 16.41 10.30 1.82
CA GLU A 281 16.51 9.03 2.55
C GLU A 281 15.52 8.02 1.98
N PRO A 282 15.93 6.76 1.70
CA PRO A 282 15.00 5.71 1.35
C PRO A 282 14.37 5.19 2.65
N LEU A 283 13.07 5.37 2.82
CA LEU A 283 12.35 4.95 4.03
C LEU A 283 11.42 3.79 3.71
N ILE A 284 11.24 2.91 4.70
CA ILE A 284 10.22 1.87 4.68
C ILE A 284 9.29 2.02 5.89
N LEU A 285 7.99 2.04 5.61
CA LEU A 285 6.91 1.95 6.58
C LEU A 285 6.32 0.55 6.58
N VAL A 286 6.13 -0.02 7.77
CA VAL A 286 5.61 -1.37 7.95
C VAL A 286 4.64 -1.46 9.11
N ASN A 287 3.60 -2.28 8.98
CA ASN A 287 2.75 -2.67 10.09
C ASN A 287 3.36 -3.87 10.81
N SER A 288 3.40 -3.85 12.14
CA SER A 288 3.85 -4.94 13.01
C SER A 288 3.15 -4.85 14.38
N ALA A 289 3.41 -5.78 15.28
CA ALA A 289 2.96 -5.72 16.68
C ALA A 289 3.38 -4.40 17.36
N SER A 290 2.51 -3.80 18.18
CA SER A 290 2.76 -2.50 18.81
C SER A 290 3.15 -2.65 20.28
N ARG A 291 4.12 -1.86 20.77
CA ARG A 291 4.43 -1.84 22.22
C ARG A 291 3.40 -1.06 23.04
N TYR A 292 2.41 -0.46 22.38
CA TYR A 292 1.43 0.45 22.99
C TYR A 292 -0.02 0.03 22.77
N GLY A 293 -0.30 -0.64 21.67
CA GLY A 293 -1.55 -1.30 21.32
C GLY A 293 -1.26 -2.66 20.69
N CYS A 294 -2.19 -3.20 19.92
CA CYS A 294 -2.03 -4.51 19.30
C CYS A 294 -1.16 -4.46 18.04
N VAL A 295 -1.52 -3.59 17.10
CA VAL A 295 -0.80 -3.39 15.83
C VAL A 295 -0.39 -1.93 15.73
N GLY A 296 0.83 -1.68 15.29
CA GLY A 296 1.41 -0.34 15.14
C GLY A 296 2.13 -0.20 13.81
N LEU A 297 2.35 1.06 13.43
CA LEU A 297 3.10 1.45 12.25
C LEU A 297 4.53 1.79 12.64
N TRP A 298 5.50 1.21 11.94
CA TRP A 298 6.92 1.40 12.20
C TRP A 298 7.60 2.00 10.97
N ILE A 299 8.58 2.86 11.20
CA ILE A 299 9.44 3.46 10.17
C ILE A 299 10.90 3.12 10.44
N VAL A 300 11.64 2.86 9.37
CA VAL A 300 13.10 2.68 9.41
C VAL A 300 13.70 3.11 8.07
N ASP A 301 14.96 3.53 8.09
CA ASP A 301 15.75 3.72 6.88
C ASP A 301 15.98 2.37 6.20
N LEU A 302 15.64 2.28 4.91
CA LEU A 302 15.68 1.05 4.13
C LEU A 302 17.09 0.45 4.06
N ARG A 303 18.13 1.29 4.14
CA ARG A 303 19.55 0.86 4.15
C ARG A 303 19.88 0.00 5.36
N VAL A 304 19.16 0.16 6.47
CA VAL A 304 19.37 -0.63 7.70
C VAL A 304 18.94 -2.07 7.49
N VAL A 305 17.82 -2.29 6.79
CA VAL A 305 17.27 -3.63 6.52
C VAL A 305 17.76 -4.22 5.20
N TYR A 306 18.32 -3.39 4.31
CA TYR A 306 18.92 -3.80 3.05
C TYR A 306 20.26 -3.07 2.80
N PRO A 307 21.35 -3.50 3.47
CA PRO A 307 22.63 -2.79 3.46
C PRO A 307 23.30 -2.63 2.08
N VAL A 308 22.97 -3.51 1.12
CA VAL A 308 23.45 -3.40 -0.27
C VAL A 308 23.08 -2.05 -0.89
N LEU A 309 21.97 -1.45 -0.44
CA LEU A 309 21.53 -0.14 -0.92
C LEU A 309 22.55 0.96 -0.63
N GLU A 310 23.26 0.92 0.50
CA GLU A 310 24.26 1.94 0.83
C GLU A 310 25.34 2.05 -0.25
N THR A 311 25.82 0.91 -0.75
CA THR A 311 26.82 0.85 -1.83
C THR A 311 26.25 1.34 -3.17
N ILE A 312 24.97 1.07 -3.44
CA ILE A 312 24.31 1.52 -4.68
C ILE A 312 24.11 3.03 -4.69
N LEU A 313 23.82 3.61 -3.53
CA LEU A 313 23.61 5.04 -3.39
C LEU A 313 24.93 5.82 -3.35
N SER A 314 26.05 5.20 -2.93
CA SER A 314 27.37 5.83 -3.01
C SER A 314 27.91 5.87 -4.44
N ARG A 315 28.04 7.08 -5.00
CA ARG A 315 28.58 7.30 -6.36
C ARG A 315 30.07 6.97 -6.50
N GLU A 316 30.85 7.06 -5.41
CA GLU A 316 32.31 6.86 -5.39
C GLU A 316 32.75 5.48 -5.94
N ASP A 317 31.96 4.42 -5.74
CA ASP A 317 32.28 3.06 -6.23
C ASP A 317 31.88 2.81 -7.69
N SER A 318 30.92 3.59 -8.24
CA SER A 318 30.41 3.38 -9.60
C SER A 318 31.28 4.04 -10.68
N ALA A 319 31.95 5.14 -10.35
CA ALA A 319 32.85 5.83 -11.29
C ALA A 319 34.21 5.11 -11.46
N LEU A 320 34.61 4.29 -10.49
CA LEU A 320 35.87 3.55 -10.49
C LEU A 320 35.74 2.14 -11.07
N GLY A 321 35.00 1.98 -12.18
CA GLY A 321 35.05 0.81 -13.07
C GLY A 321 36.43 0.48 -13.67
N VAL A 322 37.52 0.97 -13.06
CA VAL A 322 38.86 0.43 -13.17
C VAL A 322 38.90 -0.88 -12.40
N VAL A 323 38.56 -1.95 -13.12
CA VAL A 323 38.98 -3.31 -12.83
C VAL A 323 40.39 -3.27 -12.25
N ARG A 324 40.50 -3.57 -10.95
CA ARG A 324 41.76 -3.74 -10.25
C ARG A 324 42.42 -4.97 -10.89
N ARG A 325 43.16 -4.73 -11.97
CA ARG A 325 43.92 -5.74 -12.68
C ARG A 325 45.03 -6.14 -11.73
N ASP A 326 44.91 -7.31 -11.12
CA ASP A 326 45.94 -7.96 -10.31
C ASP A 326 47.26 -7.94 -11.08
N SER A 327 48.04 -6.91 -10.82
CA SER A 327 49.38 -6.74 -11.34
C SER A 327 50.25 -6.79 -10.09
N GLY A 328 50.70 -8.00 -9.76
CA GLY A 328 51.72 -8.21 -8.74
C GLY A 328 52.91 -7.31 -9.07
N GLY A 329 53.21 -6.39 -8.15
CA GLY A 329 54.25 -5.39 -8.32
C GLY A 329 54.52 -4.71 -6.98
N GLU A 330 55.48 -5.30 -6.28
CA GLU A 330 56.33 -4.85 -5.17
C GLU A 330 56.01 -3.53 -4.43
N GLU A 331 55.94 -3.71 -3.10
CA GLU A 331 56.30 -2.82 -2.00
C GLU A 331 56.96 -1.47 -2.33
N GLY A 332 56.37 -0.40 -1.78
CA GLY A 332 57.13 0.79 -1.39
C GLY A 332 56.55 2.15 -1.79
N SER A 333 55.50 2.60 -1.11
CA SER A 333 55.34 4.03 -0.77
C SER A 333 54.12 4.26 0.13
N GLU A 334 54.39 4.50 1.40
CA GLU A 334 53.46 5.16 2.31
C GLU A 334 53.27 6.61 1.87
N VAL A 335 52.28 6.86 1.03
CA VAL A 335 51.71 8.21 0.87
C VAL A 335 50.49 8.28 1.76
N ALA A 336 50.68 8.87 2.95
CA ALA A 336 49.62 9.34 3.81
C ALA A 336 48.87 10.49 3.12
N GLY A 337 48.01 10.14 2.18
CA GLY A 337 46.98 11.04 1.66
C GLY A 337 45.79 10.99 2.62
N ASN A 338 45.51 12.12 3.27
CA ASN A 338 44.21 12.38 3.89
C ASN A 338 43.12 12.27 2.83
N GLY A 339 42.67 11.04 2.57
CA GLY A 339 41.49 10.76 1.78
C GLY A 339 40.26 11.15 2.59
N VAL A 340 39.91 12.43 2.53
CA VAL A 340 38.57 12.88 2.87
C VAL A 340 37.65 12.21 1.84
N SER A 341 37.04 11.09 2.20
CA SER A 341 35.87 10.54 1.49
C SER A 341 34.84 11.67 1.46
N LEU A 342 34.69 12.26 0.27
CA LEU A 342 33.87 13.43 -0.02
C LEU A 342 32.47 13.00 -0.51
N GLY A 343 32.16 11.71 -0.48
CA GLY A 343 30.82 11.18 -0.63
C GLY A 343 29.95 11.59 0.56
N PHE A 344 29.20 12.68 0.41
CA PHE A 344 28.15 13.07 1.35
C PHE A 344 27.10 11.96 1.40
N LYS A 345 27.10 11.19 2.49
CA LYS A 345 26.05 10.21 2.79
C LYS A 345 24.83 10.95 3.35
N PRO A 346 23.63 10.83 2.76
CA PRO A 346 22.42 11.40 3.34
C PRO A 346 22.24 10.91 4.78
N SER A 347 22.04 11.84 5.71
CA SER A 347 21.88 11.54 7.13
C SER A 347 20.69 10.59 7.36
N MET A 348 20.85 9.56 8.18
CA MET A 348 19.76 8.66 8.58
C MET A 348 18.96 9.27 9.73
N SER A 349 17.76 9.76 9.45
CA SER A 349 16.74 10.21 10.40
C SER A 349 16.16 9.04 11.20
N TYR A 350 16.08 7.84 10.61
CA TYR A 350 15.51 6.64 11.21
C TYR A 350 16.46 5.42 11.17
N PRO A 351 17.63 5.47 11.83
CA PRO A 351 18.63 4.39 11.79
C PRO A 351 18.19 3.12 12.52
N HIS A 352 17.08 3.18 13.26
CA HIS A 352 16.50 2.07 14.00
C HIS A 352 14.99 2.03 13.78
N LEU A 353 14.42 0.84 13.95
CA LEU A 353 12.98 0.65 13.87
C LEU A 353 12.28 1.55 14.90
N THR A 354 11.49 2.50 14.39
CA THR A 354 10.86 3.55 15.18
C THR A 354 9.35 3.42 15.06
N GLU A 355 8.67 3.16 16.17
CA GLU A 355 7.21 3.08 16.20
C GLU A 355 6.60 4.47 16.12
N ILE A 356 5.79 4.71 15.10
CA ILE A 356 5.01 5.93 14.98
C ILE A 356 3.83 5.82 15.95
N THR A 357 3.64 6.81 16.81
CA THR A 357 2.68 6.72 17.91
C THR A 357 2.13 8.07 18.35
N ARG A 358 0.82 8.10 18.64
CA ARG A 358 0.13 9.29 19.14
C ARG A 358 0.63 9.69 20.52
N ASN A 359 0.68 10.99 20.76
CA ASN A 359 1.03 11.59 22.03
C ASN A 359 -0.03 12.66 22.41
N PRO A 360 -0.59 12.66 23.64
CA PRO A 360 -0.21 11.89 24.84
C PRO A 360 -0.64 10.41 24.81
N ARG A 361 -0.13 9.60 25.75
CA ARG A 361 -0.46 8.16 25.86
C ARG A 361 -1.97 7.85 25.85
N GLY A 362 -2.78 8.75 26.41
CA GLY A 362 -4.23 8.58 26.48
C GLY A 362 -4.96 8.72 25.13
N SER A 363 -4.31 9.19 24.06
CA SER A 363 -4.92 9.33 22.74
C SER A 363 -4.62 8.17 21.79
N ARG A 364 -3.92 7.12 22.25
CA ARG A 364 -3.48 5.99 21.42
C ARG A 364 -4.61 5.00 21.18
N ALA A 365 -4.74 4.53 19.95
CA ALA A 365 -5.67 3.46 19.58
C ALA A 365 -5.05 2.07 19.85
N SER A 366 -5.90 1.04 19.92
CA SER A 366 -5.43 -0.36 19.95
C SER A 366 -4.80 -0.77 18.62
N VAL A 367 -5.15 -0.12 17.52
CA VAL A 367 -4.62 -0.40 16.18
C VAL A 367 -4.17 0.93 15.56
N GLU A 368 -2.86 1.17 15.59
CA GLU A 368 -2.23 2.35 14.97
C GLU A 368 -1.74 1.98 13.57
N LYS A 369 -2.68 1.91 12.63
CA LYS A 369 -2.44 1.68 11.21
C LYS A 369 -3.16 2.76 10.39
N ASN A 370 -2.92 2.79 9.08
CA ASN A 370 -3.55 3.72 8.13
C ASN A 370 -3.13 5.18 8.27
N TRP A 371 -1.85 5.44 8.56
CA TRP A 371 -1.34 6.80 8.69
C TRP A 371 -0.66 7.24 7.39
N VAL A 372 -1.09 8.38 6.85
CA VAL A 372 -0.44 8.98 5.67
C VAL A 372 0.71 9.83 6.17
N LEU A 373 1.94 9.46 5.83
CA LEU A 373 3.15 10.23 6.14
C LEU A 373 3.54 11.05 4.91
N TRP A 374 3.98 12.29 5.11
CA TRP A 374 4.66 13.08 4.07
C TRP A 374 5.65 14.07 4.68
N PHE A 375 6.43 14.67 3.80
CA PHE A 375 7.49 15.63 4.11
C PHE A 375 7.17 16.86 3.27
N PRO A 376 6.65 17.94 3.87
CA PRO A 376 6.40 19.18 3.14
C PRO A 376 7.68 19.98 2.89
N SER A 377 8.70 19.73 3.72
CA SER A 377 10.03 20.31 3.62
C SER A 377 11.07 19.25 3.99
N GLY A 378 12.31 19.47 3.55
CA GLY A 378 13.44 18.60 3.85
C GLY A 378 13.78 18.49 5.34
N GLU A 379 13.17 19.22 6.27
CA GLU A 379 13.53 19.14 7.69
C GLU A 379 12.49 18.40 8.55
N GLU A 380 11.25 18.36 8.09
CA GLU A 380 10.10 18.04 8.94
C GLU A 380 9.23 16.95 8.31
N ALA A 381 8.68 16.09 9.16
CA ALA A 381 7.77 15.03 8.75
C ALA A 381 6.41 15.23 9.42
N TYR A 382 5.34 15.00 8.67
CA TYR A 382 3.97 15.15 9.12
C TYR A 382 3.17 13.89 8.83
N VAL A 383 2.20 13.62 9.69
CA VAL A 383 1.29 12.50 9.55
C VAL A 383 -0.14 12.98 9.57
N GLN A 384 -0.98 12.33 8.77
CA GLN A 384 -2.43 12.33 8.97
C GLN A 384 -2.92 10.96 9.42
N TYR A 385 -3.76 10.98 10.44
CA TYR A 385 -4.53 9.83 10.91
C TYR A 385 -5.97 10.27 11.22
N ASP A 386 -6.87 9.30 11.47
CA ASP A 386 -8.31 9.51 11.65
C ASP A 386 -8.95 10.28 10.49
N LEU A 387 -8.90 9.73 9.27
CA LEU A 387 -9.29 10.42 8.03
C LEU A 387 -10.70 11.04 8.08
N LEU A 388 -11.64 10.35 8.74
CA LEU A 388 -13.03 10.76 8.88
C LEU A 388 -13.26 11.72 10.07
N GLY A 389 -12.28 11.83 10.97
CA GLY A 389 -12.47 12.41 12.30
C GLY A 389 -13.20 11.46 13.26
N ASP A 390 -13.34 11.89 14.51
CA ASP A 390 -14.26 11.25 15.46
C ASP A 390 -15.68 11.40 14.86
N PRO A 391 -16.43 10.32 14.61
CA PRO A 391 -17.85 10.45 14.31
C PRO A 391 -18.42 11.24 15.48
N LEU A 392 -18.90 12.45 15.20
CA LEU A 392 -19.63 13.23 16.17
C LEU A 392 -20.82 12.34 16.53
N LEU A 393 -20.69 11.56 17.60
CA LEU A 393 -21.76 10.81 18.22
C LEU A 393 -22.94 11.76 18.21
N SER A 394 -23.90 11.46 17.34
CA SER A 394 -25.14 12.20 17.24
C SER A 394 -25.64 12.27 18.68
N LYS A 395 -25.63 13.47 19.24
CA LYS A 395 -25.99 13.70 20.65
C LYS A 395 -27.43 13.28 20.96
N ASP A 396 -28.16 12.84 19.96
CA ASP A 396 -29.54 12.37 20.04
C ASP A 396 -29.64 10.88 20.43
N GLU A 397 -28.54 10.10 20.42
CA GLU A 397 -28.50 8.74 20.99
C GLU A 397 -27.89 8.65 22.40
N ALA A 398 -27.55 9.79 23.02
CA ALA A 398 -27.10 9.83 24.42
C ALA A 398 -28.24 9.60 25.45
N GLY A 399 -29.34 8.96 25.03
CA GLY A 399 -30.48 8.58 25.86
C GLY A 399 -30.68 7.07 26.03
N LEU A 400 -29.95 6.22 25.30
CA LEU A 400 -29.94 4.78 25.56
C LEU A 400 -28.69 4.41 26.35
N GLU A 401 -28.90 4.06 27.62
CA GLU A 401 -27.85 3.47 28.45
C GLU A 401 -27.29 2.21 27.79
N ALA A 402 -25.97 2.14 27.69
CA ALA A 402 -25.24 0.94 27.32
C ALA A 402 -25.54 -0.16 28.36
N GLY A 403 -26.51 -1.02 28.08
CA GLY A 403 -26.90 -2.09 28.99
C GLY A 403 -28.03 -3.02 28.56
N GLN A 404 -28.71 -2.79 27.43
CA GLN A 404 -29.79 -3.67 26.99
C GLN A 404 -29.80 -3.81 25.47
N ASP A 405 -28.99 -4.73 24.96
CA ASP A 405 -29.30 -5.46 23.72
C ASP A 405 -28.42 -6.71 23.66
N LEU A 406 -28.89 -7.74 24.36
CA LEU A 406 -28.40 -9.12 24.23
C LEU A 406 -29.52 -10.09 24.62
N GLU A 407 -30.70 -9.94 24.01
CA GLU A 407 -31.72 -10.99 24.00
C GLU A 407 -32.38 -11.07 22.63
N GLY A 408 -31.88 -11.97 21.79
CA GLY A 408 -32.45 -12.19 20.48
C GLY A 408 -31.83 -13.34 19.71
N LEU A 409 -31.80 -14.56 20.26
CA LEU A 409 -31.89 -15.82 19.50
C LEU A 409 -32.04 -17.04 20.45
N PRO A 410 -33.19 -17.75 20.47
CA PRO A 410 -33.36 -18.98 21.22
C PRO A 410 -33.10 -20.24 20.35
N ARG A 411 -32.82 -21.35 21.06
CA ARG A 411 -32.85 -22.76 20.63
C ARG A 411 -31.53 -23.36 20.12
N LEU A 412 -30.79 -23.96 21.05
CA LEU A 412 -30.39 -25.37 20.97
C LEU A 412 -30.34 -25.92 22.39
N GLY A 413 -31.36 -26.69 22.77
CA GLY A 413 -31.46 -27.30 24.07
C GLY A 413 -30.48 -28.45 24.22
N LEU A 414 -29.53 -28.32 25.16
CA LEU A 414 -28.85 -29.44 25.80
C LEU A 414 -28.73 -29.12 27.29
N GLY A 415 -29.63 -29.71 28.07
CA GLY A 415 -29.59 -29.68 29.52
C GLY A 415 -28.53 -30.65 30.06
N GLY A 416 -27.82 -30.21 31.09
CA GLY A 416 -26.90 -31.02 31.88
C GLY A 416 -26.69 -30.40 33.26
N ASN A 417 -27.35 -30.98 34.26
CA ASN A 417 -27.27 -30.64 35.69
C ASN A 417 -25.86 -30.80 36.28
N GLN A 418 -25.49 -29.91 37.20
CA GLN A 418 -24.94 -30.15 38.57
C GLN A 418 -24.44 -28.79 39.12
N SER A 419 -25.03 -28.25 40.20
CA SER A 419 -24.63 -28.43 41.62
C SER A 419 -23.16 -27.98 41.85
N GLN A 420 -22.79 -27.06 42.72
CA GLN A 420 -23.25 -26.79 44.09
C GLN A 420 -22.54 -25.54 44.66
N ASP A 421 -23.21 -24.84 45.59
CA ASP A 421 -22.72 -24.09 46.76
C ASP A 421 -21.36 -23.37 46.76
N TYR A 422 -21.38 -22.08 47.16
CA TYR A 422 -20.78 -21.67 48.44
C TYR A 422 -21.37 -20.35 48.96
N ARG A 423 -21.82 -20.41 50.23
CA ARG A 423 -22.42 -19.34 51.03
C ARG A 423 -21.38 -18.42 51.67
N TYR A 424 -21.75 -17.13 51.75
CA TYR A 424 -21.73 -16.21 52.90
C TYR A 424 -20.69 -16.38 54.02
N SER A 425 -20.06 -15.26 54.39
CA SER A 425 -19.85 -14.90 55.81
C SER A 425 -19.77 -13.39 56.00
N ASN A 426 -20.77 -12.87 56.72
CA ASN A 426 -20.77 -11.56 57.37
C ASN A 426 -19.98 -11.65 58.68
N VAL A 427 -19.21 -10.61 59.03
CA VAL A 427 -18.84 -10.32 60.43
C VAL A 427 -19.11 -8.86 60.74
N THR A 428 -19.91 -8.66 61.79
CA THR A 428 -20.41 -7.41 62.34
C THR A 428 -19.49 -6.77 63.38
N LYS A 429 -19.45 -5.42 63.34
CA LYS A 429 -19.45 -4.40 64.42
C LYS A 429 -18.48 -4.53 65.62
N ILE A 430 -17.88 -3.39 66.01
CA ILE A 430 -18.21 -2.66 67.26
C ILE A 430 -17.59 -1.23 67.27
N THR A 431 -18.43 -0.33 67.79
CA THR A 431 -18.43 1.11 68.14
C THR A 431 -17.16 1.89 68.53
N GLY A 432 -17.22 3.22 68.30
CA GLY A 432 -16.52 4.23 69.13
C GLY A 432 -16.62 5.69 68.60
N HIS A 433 -17.28 6.57 69.36
CA HIS A 433 -17.49 8.01 69.11
C HIS A 433 -16.21 8.87 69.03
N ALA A 434 -16.23 9.94 68.21
CA ALA A 434 -16.01 11.33 68.65
C ALA A 434 -16.12 12.33 67.49
N ASN A 435 -16.88 13.40 67.74
CA ASN A 435 -17.02 14.57 66.88
C ASN A 435 -15.70 15.32 66.72
N ASN A 436 -15.37 15.75 65.50
CA ASN A 436 -14.76 17.06 65.31
C ASN A 436 -15.03 17.61 63.91
N SER A 437 -15.84 18.67 63.90
CA SER A 437 -16.14 19.48 62.74
C SER A 437 -14.89 20.26 62.35
N THR A 438 -14.36 20.00 61.16
CA THR A 438 -13.52 20.95 60.43
C THR A 438 -14.05 21.02 59.02
N THR A 439 -14.88 22.04 58.79
CA THR A 439 -15.30 22.51 57.47
C THR A 439 -14.06 22.88 56.65
N LYS A 440 -13.60 21.94 55.82
CA LYS A 440 -12.63 22.26 54.75
C LYS A 440 -13.35 23.05 53.67
N PRO A 441 -12.75 24.15 53.16
CA PRO A 441 -13.35 24.91 52.08
C PRO A 441 -13.37 24.01 50.83
N ARG A 442 -14.57 23.74 50.31
CA ARG A 442 -14.76 23.26 48.94
C ARG A 442 -14.19 24.34 48.02
N THR A 443 -12.93 24.18 47.63
CA THR A 443 -12.42 24.77 46.41
C THR A 443 -13.26 24.18 45.29
N LYS A 444 -14.26 24.94 44.85
CA LYS A 444 -14.86 24.78 43.53
C LYS A 444 -13.71 25.00 42.55
N GLU A 445 -13.03 23.92 42.24
CA GLU A 445 -12.12 23.84 41.12
C GLU A 445 -12.98 24.21 39.90
N ARG A 446 -12.81 25.45 39.47
CA ARG A 446 -13.39 26.02 38.28
C ARG A 446 -12.72 25.25 37.14
N ARG A 447 -13.23 24.05 36.83
CA ARG A 447 -12.97 23.38 35.56
C ARG A 447 -13.45 24.35 34.49
N THR A 448 -12.47 25.07 33.95
CA THR A 448 -12.60 26.00 32.86
C THR A 448 -13.31 25.27 31.73
N TRP A 449 -14.41 25.87 31.28
CA TRP A 449 -15.28 25.45 30.19
C TRP A 449 -14.61 25.42 28.80
N MET A 450 -13.30 25.17 28.72
CA MET A 450 -12.57 24.99 27.45
C MET A 450 -12.61 23.55 26.92
N GLU A 451 -13.33 22.63 27.58
CA GLU A 451 -13.30 21.20 27.24
C GLU A 451 -14.53 20.70 26.46
N LYS A 452 -15.30 21.56 25.79
CA LYS A 452 -16.53 21.14 25.09
C LYS A 452 -16.77 21.71 23.69
N GLU A 453 -15.70 21.97 22.96
CA GLU A 453 -15.70 21.96 21.49
C GLU A 453 -14.57 21.05 20.99
N ARG A 454 -14.55 19.79 21.42
CA ARG A 454 -13.90 18.75 20.60
C ARG A 454 -14.79 18.56 19.37
N ARG A 455 -14.61 19.43 18.38
CA ARG A 455 -15.07 19.16 17.02
C ARG A 455 -14.21 18.00 16.55
N GLY A 456 -14.79 16.79 16.61
CA GLY A 456 -14.19 15.57 16.08
C GLY A 456 -13.89 15.82 14.61
N GLY A 457 -12.63 16.06 14.32
CA GLY A 457 -12.11 16.30 12.98
C GLY A 457 -10.89 15.43 12.78
N ARG A 458 -10.51 15.23 11.51
CA ARG A 458 -9.26 14.58 11.13
C ARG A 458 -8.06 15.14 11.90
N THR A 459 -6.98 14.39 11.95
CA THR A 459 -5.78 14.82 12.67
C THR A 459 -4.56 14.88 11.77
N PHE A 460 -4.07 16.09 11.55
CA PHE A 460 -2.70 16.37 11.13
C PHE A 460 -1.83 16.54 12.37
N SER A 461 -0.68 15.88 12.41
CA SER A 461 0.30 16.06 13.48
C SER A 461 1.70 16.05 12.92
N LYS A 462 2.61 16.81 13.54
CA LYS A 462 4.02 16.75 13.22
C LYS A 462 4.64 15.53 13.88
N LEU A 463 5.48 14.81 13.16
CA LEU A 463 6.27 13.71 13.69
C LEU A 463 7.53 14.29 14.37
N ILE A 464 7.70 13.98 15.65
CA ILE A 464 8.85 14.40 16.46
C ILE A 464 9.72 13.18 16.80
N GLY A 465 10.90 13.43 17.38
CA GLY A 465 11.86 12.38 17.69
C GLY A 465 11.27 11.20 18.47
N ASN A 466 11.81 10.00 18.22
CA ASN A 466 11.36 8.70 18.73
C ASN A 466 9.97 8.23 18.21
N GLY A 467 9.48 8.82 17.12
CA GLY A 467 8.23 8.41 16.47
C GLY A 467 6.96 8.95 17.13
N PHE A 468 7.09 9.85 18.12
CA PHE A 468 5.92 10.48 18.72
C PHE A 468 5.34 11.56 17.81
N THR A 469 4.04 11.82 17.93
CA THR A 469 3.41 12.97 17.27
C THR A 469 3.31 14.18 18.19
N THR A 470 3.15 15.36 17.62
CA THR A 470 2.58 16.51 18.34
C THR A 470 1.08 16.29 18.59
N PRO A 471 0.44 17.16 19.40
CA PRO A 471 -1.01 17.30 19.38
C PRO A 471 -1.53 17.67 17.97
N ASN A 472 -2.84 17.50 17.79
CA ASN A 472 -3.54 17.80 16.54
C ASN A 472 -3.30 19.26 16.09
N LEU A 473 -2.74 19.41 14.89
CA LEU A 473 -2.44 20.65 14.16
C LEU A 473 -3.49 21.00 13.10
N THR A 474 -4.53 20.18 12.93
CA THR A 474 -5.65 20.43 12.01
C THR A 474 -6.28 21.77 12.32
N HIS A 475 -6.52 22.56 11.28
CA HIS A 475 -7.04 23.89 11.47
C HIS A 475 -8.49 23.83 12.01
N PRO A 476 -8.89 24.60 13.05
CA PRO A 476 -10.20 24.47 13.69
C PRO A 476 -11.42 24.73 12.79
N HIS A 477 -11.23 25.42 11.67
CA HIS A 477 -12.28 25.69 10.67
C HIS A 477 -12.20 24.79 9.42
N GLU A 478 -11.23 23.88 9.39
CA GLU A 478 -11.13 22.88 8.34
C GLU A 478 -12.33 21.94 8.40
N GLN A 479 -13.03 21.79 7.28
CA GLN A 479 -14.20 20.93 7.20
C GLN A 479 -13.79 19.52 6.78
N PRO A 480 -14.47 18.47 7.30
CA PRO A 480 -14.22 17.09 6.88
C PRO A 480 -14.46 16.96 5.37
N CYS A 481 -13.52 16.35 4.64
CA CYS A 481 -13.65 16.16 3.19
C CYS A 481 -14.59 15.00 2.85
N PHE A 482 -14.55 14.00 3.73
CA PHE A 482 -15.46 12.87 3.77
C PHE A 482 -16.65 13.25 4.65
N SER A 483 -17.85 13.12 4.12
CA SER A 483 -19.08 13.27 4.91
C SER A 483 -19.22 12.12 5.91
N ALA A 484 -20.01 12.33 6.97
CA ALA A 484 -20.36 11.25 7.89
C ALA A 484 -21.07 10.09 7.16
N GLU A 485 -21.88 10.41 6.15
CA GLU A 485 -22.55 9.43 5.27
C GLU A 485 -21.57 8.60 4.42
N GLU A 486 -20.39 9.15 4.10
CA GLU A 486 -19.32 8.40 3.42
C GLU A 486 -18.53 7.49 4.37
N GLY A 487 -18.62 7.70 5.69
CA GLY A 487 -17.86 6.97 6.72
C GLY A 487 -18.39 5.57 7.01
N ASP A 488 -19.71 5.41 7.03
CA ASP A 488 -20.44 4.15 7.21
C ASP A 488 -21.30 3.87 5.98
N PHE A 489 -20.66 3.86 4.81
CA PHE A 489 -21.36 3.63 3.55
C PHE A 489 -21.71 2.15 3.39
N GLU A 490 -23.01 1.84 3.46
CA GLU A 490 -23.54 0.58 2.96
C GLU A 490 -23.61 0.65 1.43
N ASP A 491 -22.98 -0.30 0.75
CA ASP A 491 -23.12 -0.41 -0.69
C ASP A 491 -24.47 -1.00 -1.12
N SER A 492 -24.67 -1.13 -2.43
CA SER A 492 -25.87 -1.77 -3.00
C SER A 492 -26.06 -3.23 -2.56
N PHE A 493 -25.07 -3.84 -1.91
CA PHE A 493 -25.11 -5.20 -1.37
C PHE A 493 -25.26 -5.21 0.16
N GLY A 494 -25.44 -4.05 0.81
CA GLY A 494 -25.54 -3.92 2.27
C GLY A 494 -24.21 -4.11 3.00
N SER A 495 -23.08 -4.09 2.29
CA SER A 495 -21.76 -4.22 2.89
C SER A 495 -21.25 -2.86 3.36
N ILE A 496 -20.76 -2.80 4.60
CA ILE A 496 -20.21 -1.57 5.18
C ILE A 496 -18.79 -1.35 4.66
N GLY A 497 -18.54 -0.14 4.14
CA GLY A 497 -17.23 0.29 3.66
C GLY A 497 -16.44 1.07 4.73
N HIS A 498 -15.18 0.71 4.95
CA HIS A 498 -14.27 1.40 5.88
C HIS A 498 -13.08 2.03 5.15
N TRP A 499 -12.72 3.25 5.53
CA TRP A 499 -11.63 4.00 4.92
C TRP A 499 -10.26 3.64 5.51
N HIS A 500 -9.34 3.19 4.67
CA HIS A 500 -7.99 2.78 5.05
C HIS A 500 -6.93 3.40 4.13
N GLN A 501 -5.69 3.51 4.60
CA GLN A 501 -4.60 3.95 3.75
C GLN A 501 -4.25 2.88 2.71
N GLY A 502 -4.37 3.23 1.44
CA GLY A 502 -4.00 2.38 0.32
C GLY A 502 -2.50 2.41 0.04
N SER A 503 -1.87 3.58 -0.09
CA SER A 503 -0.45 3.71 -0.49
C SER A 503 0.38 4.60 0.44
N ASN A 504 1.70 4.67 0.16
CA ASN A 504 2.50 5.83 0.54
C ASN A 504 1.97 7.10 -0.13
N SER A 505 2.38 8.27 0.38
CA SER A 505 2.17 9.53 -0.33
C SER A 505 3.34 9.82 -1.27
N LEU A 506 3.08 10.63 -2.29
CA LEU A 506 4.10 11.24 -3.14
C LEU A 506 3.91 12.76 -3.13
N ARG A 507 5.03 13.48 -3.15
CA ARG A 507 5.06 14.93 -3.30
C ARG A 507 4.98 15.30 -4.78
N LEU A 508 4.10 16.25 -5.12
CA LEU A 508 3.88 16.74 -6.47
C LEU A 508 3.93 18.26 -6.49
N ILE A 509 4.74 18.81 -7.38
CA ILE A 509 4.69 20.22 -7.73
C ILE A 509 3.69 20.40 -8.88
N LEU A 510 2.71 21.28 -8.71
CA LEU A 510 1.67 21.62 -9.69
C LEU A 510 2.19 22.46 -10.87
N CYS A 511 3.37 22.11 -11.37
CA CYS A 511 4.02 22.65 -12.54
C CYS A 511 4.54 21.50 -13.39
N THR A 512 4.72 21.73 -14.68
CA THR A 512 5.50 20.84 -15.53
C THR A 512 7.00 21.04 -15.26
N ARG A 513 7.81 20.04 -15.59
CA ARG A 513 9.28 20.16 -15.51
C ARG A 513 9.84 21.31 -16.36
N ALA A 514 9.21 21.62 -17.49
CA ALA A 514 9.61 22.74 -18.32
C ALA A 514 9.41 24.08 -17.59
N GLN A 515 8.29 24.24 -16.90
CA GLN A 515 8.01 25.42 -16.07
C GLN A 515 8.97 25.53 -14.89
N ALA A 516 9.30 24.41 -14.21
CA ALA A 516 10.24 24.41 -13.08
C ALA A 516 11.65 24.96 -13.43
N ARG A 517 12.06 24.88 -14.71
CA ARG A 517 13.35 25.44 -15.17
C ARG A 517 13.31 26.95 -15.35
N THR A 518 12.15 27.50 -15.72
CA THR A 518 12.01 28.90 -16.14
C THR A 518 11.30 29.77 -15.13
N ASP A 519 10.42 29.20 -14.31
CA ASP A 519 9.56 29.89 -13.36
C ASP A 519 10.05 29.62 -11.92
N PRO A 520 10.57 30.63 -11.21
CA PRO A 520 10.97 30.51 -9.81
C PRO A 520 9.84 30.02 -8.90
N ALA A 521 8.57 30.31 -9.21
CA ALA A 521 7.43 29.85 -8.42
C ALA A 521 7.19 28.34 -8.51
N CYS A 522 7.83 27.67 -9.48
CA CYS A 522 7.78 26.22 -9.68
C CYS A 522 9.03 25.50 -9.15
N ARG A 523 9.97 26.21 -8.53
CA ARG A 523 11.13 25.60 -7.88
C ARG A 523 10.72 24.95 -6.56
N ASP A 524 11.38 23.85 -6.25
CA ASP A 524 11.09 23.05 -5.05
C ASP A 524 11.45 23.81 -3.76
N ASP A 525 12.50 24.62 -3.85
CA ASP A 525 13.05 25.40 -2.74
C ASP A 525 12.35 26.76 -2.66
N ASP A 526 11.89 27.11 -1.46
CA ASP A 526 11.42 28.46 -1.17
C ASP A 526 12.64 29.39 -1.07
N TYR A 527 12.71 30.39 -1.96
CA TYR A 527 13.73 31.43 -1.95
C TYR A 527 13.11 32.77 -1.57
N THR A 528 13.76 33.46 -0.63
CA THR A 528 13.39 34.82 -0.26
C THR A 528 14.31 35.76 -1.01
N ASP A 529 13.75 36.57 -1.92
CA ASP A 529 14.51 37.59 -2.63
C ASP A 529 14.76 38.77 -1.68
N ASP A 530 15.91 38.73 -1.02
CA ASP A 530 16.32 39.75 -0.05
C ASP A 530 16.62 41.10 -0.73
N ASP A 531 16.79 41.15 -2.06
CA ASP A 531 17.41 42.30 -2.70
C ASP A 531 16.44 43.39 -3.17
N ASN A 532 15.16 43.15 -3.51
CA ASN A 532 14.31 44.24 -4.05
C ASN A 532 12.77 44.18 -3.91
N THR A 533 12.15 43.13 -3.36
CA THR A 533 10.68 42.95 -3.43
C THR A 533 9.93 42.98 -2.09
N GLY A 534 10.60 43.38 -1.01
CA GLY A 534 9.95 43.47 0.31
C GLY A 534 9.82 42.13 1.02
N GLY A 535 10.68 41.16 0.68
CA GLY A 535 10.81 39.88 1.40
C GLY A 535 9.70 38.87 1.11
N GLU A 536 9.10 38.92 -0.08
CA GLU A 536 8.11 37.91 -0.49
C GLU A 536 8.82 36.58 -0.77
N THR A 537 8.51 35.56 0.03
CA THR A 537 9.02 34.21 -0.19
C THR A 537 8.37 33.62 -1.45
N THR A 538 9.18 33.27 -2.43
CA THR A 538 8.75 32.67 -3.69
C THR A 538 9.20 31.22 -3.77
N GLY A 539 8.35 30.34 -4.26
CA GLY A 539 8.65 28.91 -4.37
C GLY A 539 7.37 28.08 -4.45
N ALA A 540 7.51 26.80 -4.76
CA ALA A 540 6.36 25.92 -4.93
C ALA A 540 5.61 25.70 -3.62
N VAL A 541 6.31 25.62 -2.48
CA VAL A 541 5.69 25.46 -1.16
C VAL A 541 5.02 26.77 -0.76
N ALA A 542 5.74 27.89 -0.72
CA ALA A 542 5.17 29.20 -0.37
C ALA A 542 4.00 29.60 -1.28
N GLY A 543 4.07 29.25 -2.57
CA GLY A 543 3.03 29.52 -3.56
C GLY A 543 1.82 28.57 -3.53
N GLY A 544 1.82 27.53 -2.69
CA GLY A 544 0.74 26.52 -2.62
C GLY A 544 0.69 25.57 -3.83
N ARG A 545 1.76 25.50 -4.61
CA ARG A 545 1.91 24.57 -5.74
C ARG A 545 2.44 23.21 -5.32
N SER A 546 3.08 23.10 -4.16
CA SER A 546 3.47 21.82 -3.57
C SER A 546 2.25 21.15 -2.94
N VAL A 547 1.92 19.95 -3.41
CA VAL A 547 0.84 19.12 -2.86
C VAL A 547 1.35 17.71 -2.61
N HIS A 548 0.65 16.97 -1.76
CA HIS A 548 0.88 15.55 -1.59
C HIS A 548 -0.33 14.77 -2.06
N PHE A 549 -0.13 13.59 -2.63
CA PHE A 549 -1.25 12.72 -2.96
C PHE A 549 -0.93 11.27 -2.61
N ALA A 550 -1.99 10.51 -2.36
CA ALA A 550 -1.93 9.09 -2.04
C ALA A 550 -3.21 8.41 -2.51
N ILE A 551 -3.17 7.09 -2.64
CA ILE A 551 -4.36 6.28 -2.80
C ILE A 551 -4.86 5.88 -1.41
N ILE A 552 -6.13 6.18 -1.14
CA ILE A 552 -6.88 5.74 0.03
C ILE A 552 -7.93 4.73 -0.43
N HIS A 553 -8.11 3.69 0.35
CA HIS A 553 -9.06 2.63 0.11
C HIS A 553 -10.36 2.84 0.85
N ARG A 554 -11.47 2.51 0.20
CA ARG A 554 -12.71 2.11 0.88
C ARG A 554 -12.81 0.59 0.79
N LYS A 555 -12.59 -0.09 1.93
CA LYS A 555 -12.63 -1.55 2.08
C LYS A 555 -14.04 -1.97 2.46
N PHE A 556 -14.65 -2.83 1.66
CA PHE A 556 -15.92 -3.48 1.98
C PHE A 556 -15.65 -4.85 2.57
N SER A 557 -16.31 -5.15 3.69
CA SER A 557 -16.26 -6.47 4.33
C SER A 557 -17.61 -7.17 4.19
N ASN A 558 -17.62 -8.51 4.16
CA ASN A 558 -18.85 -9.31 4.28
C ASN A 558 -19.31 -9.41 5.74
N GLU A 559 -20.40 -10.15 5.98
CA GLU A 559 -20.95 -10.44 7.32
C GLU A 559 -19.94 -11.12 8.27
N LEU A 560 -18.86 -11.72 7.75
CA LEU A 560 -17.79 -12.36 8.53
C LEU A 560 -16.56 -11.43 8.73
N ASP A 561 -16.68 -10.15 8.40
CA ASP A 561 -15.60 -9.15 8.33
C ASP A 561 -14.44 -9.53 7.36
N LEU A 562 -14.69 -10.47 6.45
CA LEU A 562 -13.73 -10.82 5.42
C LEU A 562 -13.80 -9.78 4.30
N PRO A 563 -12.64 -9.32 3.79
CA PRO A 563 -12.61 -8.31 2.77
C PRO A 563 -13.21 -8.83 1.46
N LEU A 564 -14.17 -8.10 0.91
CA LEU A 564 -14.84 -8.42 -0.35
C LEU A 564 -14.33 -7.58 -1.51
N ARG A 565 -14.15 -6.28 -1.28
CA ARG A 565 -13.85 -5.30 -2.32
C ARG A 565 -13.03 -4.16 -1.76
N TYR A 566 -12.11 -3.65 -2.57
CA TYR A 566 -11.41 -2.40 -2.33
C TYR A 566 -11.72 -1.42 -3.45
N GLU A 567 -12.08 -0.21 -3.06
CA GLU A 567 -12.24 0.90 -3.97
C GLU A 567 -11.12 1.91 -3.73
N ARG A 568 -10.44 2.34 -4.80
CA ARG A 568 -9.27 3.22 -4.73
C ARG A 568 -9.62 4.65 -5.05
N TYR A 569 -9.40 5.53 -4.10
CA TYR A 569 -9.62 6.96 -4.24
C TYR A 569 -8.28 7.69 -4.15
N VAL A 570 -8.05 8.67 -5.02
CA VAL A 570 -6.90 9.56 -4.92
C VAL A 570 -7.27 10.71 -4.01
N VAL A 571 -6.47 10.97 -2.99
CA VAL A 571 -6.65 12.08 -2.05
C VAL A 571 -5.48 13.02 -2.20
N VAL A 572 -5.75 14.33 -2.18
CA VAL A 572 -4.76 15.39 -2.38
C VAL A 572 -4.73 16.30 -1.16
N TRP A 573 -3.55 16.54 -0.62
CA TRP A 573 -3.27 17.39 0.53
C TRP A 573 -2.44 18.61 0.12
N GLU A 574 -2.71 19.73 0.79
CA GLU A 574 -1.89 20.94 0.74
C GLU A 574 -0.49 20.64 1.28
N GLY A 575 0.55 21.11 0.57
CA GLY A 575 1.95 20.89 0.96
C GLY A 575 2.48 21.90 1.97
N ARG A 576 1.73 22.94 2.32
CA ARG A 576 2.11 23.98 3.29
C ARG A 576 1.17 24.05 4.47
N GLU A 577 1.69 24.50 5.61
CA GLU A 577 0.86 24.76 6.79
C GLU A 577 0.05 26.07 6.64
N PRO A 578 -1.13 26.18 7.29
CA PRO A 578 -1.92 25.09 7.88
C PRO A 578 -2.36 24.05 6.84
N PHE A 579 -2.10 22.76 7.12
CA PHE A 579 -2.42 21.68 6.18
C PHE A 579 -3.92 21.51 6.01
N GLN A 580 -4.32 21.11 4.81
CA GLN A 580 -5.70 20.70 4.54
C GLN A 580 -5.78 19.65 3.44
N ILE A 581 -6.87 18.88 3.41
CA ILE A 581 -7.23 18.08 2.24
C ILE A 581 -7.87 19.00 1.21
N LEU A 582 -7.29 19.04 0.01
CA LEU A 582 -7.73 19.88 -1.10
C LEU A 582 -8.85 19.21 -1.92
N GLY A 583 -8.72 17.92 -2.16
CA GLY A 583 -9.70 17.17 -2.94
C GLY A 583 -9.53 15.67 -2.84
N VAL A 584 -10.58 14.96 -3.24
CA VAL A 584 -10.64 13.50 -3.32
C VAL A 584 -11.20 13.14 -4.68
N SER A 585 -10.73 12.08 -5.33
CA SER A 585 -11.31 11.62 -6.59
C SER A 585 -12.81 11.37 -6.38
N ARG A 586 -13.64 11.86 -7.30
CA ARG A 586 -15.10 11.75 -7.17
C ARG A 586 -15.58 10.31 -7.22
N LEU A 587 -14.83 9.46 -7.91
CA LEU A 587 -15.14 8.06 -8.17
C LEU A 587 -13.89 7.20 -7.92
N PRO A 588 -14.09 5.90 -7.62
CA PRO A 588 -12.98 4.98 -7.46
C PRO A 588 -12.32 4.63 -8.80
N LEU A 589 -11.01 4.37 -8.76
CA LEU A 589 -10.18 4.12 -9.93
C LEU A 589 -9.93 2.63 -10.18
N LEU A 590 -9.91 2.24 -11.46
CA LEU A 590 -9.48 0.94 -11.99
C LEU A 590 -8.50 1.11 -13.14
N MET A 591 -7.57 0.16 -13.29
CA MET A 591 -6.77 0.05 -14.51
C MET A 591 -7.58 -0.59 -15.65
N ARG A 592 -7.10 -0.52 -16.89
CA ARG A 592 -7.85 -0.90 -18.10
C ARG A 592 -8.36 -2.34 -18.05
N ASP A 593 -7.52 -3.24 -17.57
CA ASP A 593 -7.67 -4.69 -17.54
C ASP A 593 -7.96 -5.22 -16.13
N GLU A 594 -8.29 -4.33 -15.20
CA GLU A 594 -8.64 -4.70 -13.83
C GLU A 594 -10.14 -5.00 -13.67
N TRP A 595 -10.45 -6.10 -12.99
CA TRP A 595 -11.82 -6.51 -12.71
C TRP A 595 -12.27 -5.98 -11.34
N ALA A 596 -13.30 -5.13 -11.32
CA ALA A 596 -14.02 -4.82 -10.09
C ALA A 596 -15.06 -5.91 -9.77
N LYS A 597 -14.88 -6.59 -8.64
CA LYS A 597 -15.89 -7.49 -8.06
C LYS A 597 -16.79 -6.75 -7.08
N PRO A 598 -18.03 -7.23 -6.86
CA PRO A 598 -18.62 -8.50 -7.32
C PRO A 598 -19.26 -8.45 -8.72
N TRP A 599 -19.15 -7.34 -9.44
CA TRP A 599 -19.78 -7.18 -10.75
C TRP A 599 -19.30 -8.20 -11.78
N THR A 600 -20.19 -8.56 -12.69
CA THR A 600 -19.93 -9.48 -13.80
C THR A 600 -18.96 -8.88 -14.83
N LYS A 601 -18.47 -9.73 -15.74
CA LYS A 601 -17.60 -9.29 -16.86
C LYS A 601 -18.30 -8.25 -17.74
N ASP A 602 -19.57 -8.49 -18.06
CA ASP A 602 -20.37 -7.60 -18.90
C ASP A 602 -20.64 -6.25 -18.21
N GLU A 603 -20.81 -6.24 -16.89
CA GLU A 603 -20.94 -4.98 -16.12
C GLU A 603 -19.61 -4.22 -16.05
N ASN A 604 -18.47 -4.90 -15.96
CA ASN A 604 -17.16 -4.25 -15.91
C ASN A 604 -16.72 -3.66 -17.25
N TRP A 605 -17.12 -4.30 -18.34
CA TRP A 605 -16.84 -3.89 -19.72
C TRP A 605 -18.14 -3.93 -20.54
N PRO A 606 -19.08 -3.00 -20.27
CA PRO A 606 -20.36 -2.96 -20.97
C PRO A 606 -20.07 -2.80 -22.45
N VAL A 607 -20.47 -3.82 -23.21
CA VAL A 607 -20.17 -3.82 -24.63
C VAL A 607 -21.04 -2.75 -25.28
N SER A 608 -20.41 -1.67 -25.75
CA SER A 608 -21.14 -0.58 -26.39
C SER A 608 -21.94 -1.12 -27.59
N GLY A 609 -23.26 -0.98 -27.50
CA GLY A 609 -24.29 -1.80 -28.17
C GLY A 609 -24.38 -1.78 -29.70
N GLU A 610 -23.36 -1.32 -30.44
CA GLU A 610 -23.31 -1.44 -31.90
C GLU A 610 -22.19 -2.34 -32.41
N ALA A 611 -21.04 -2.39 -31.74
CA ALA A 611 -19.87 -3.12 -32.23
C ALA A 611 -20.08 -4.64 -32.09
N GLU A 612 -20.71 -5.09 -31.01
CA GLU A 612 -21.03 -6.51 -30.80
C GLU A 612 -22.26 -6.96 -31.58
N LEU A 613 -23.24 -6.08 -31.80
CA LEU A 613 -24.36 -6.37 -32.70
C LEU A 613 -23.85 -6.54 -34.15
N LYS A 614 -22.86 -5.74 -34.57
CA LYS A 614 -22.17 -5.93 -35.85
C LYS A 614 -21.29 -7.18 -35.86
N ARG A 615 -20.56 -7.49 -34.78
CA ARG A 615 -19.75 -8.72 -34.67
C ARG A 615 -20.62 -9.98 -34.69
N LYS A 616 -21.73 -10.00 -33.94
CA LYS A 616 -22.71 -11.09 -33.92
C LYS A 616 -23.50 -11.18 -35.24
N SER A 617 -23.92 -10.08 -35.85
CA SER A 617 -24.62 -10.14 -37.15
C SER A 617 -23.71 -10.59 -38.29
N ASN A 618 -22.43 -10.18 -38.30
CA ASN A 618 -21.45 -10.63 -39.28
C ASN A 618 -21.02 -12.11 -39.07
N ALA A 619 -20.96 -12.58 -37.82
CA ALA A 619 -20.70 -13.99 -37.52
C ALA A 619 -21.88 -14.89 -37.91
N THR A 620 -23.12 -14.42 -37.76
CA THR A 620 -24.32 -15.19 -38.10
C THR A 620 -24.59 -15.19 -39.62
N MET A 621 -24.33 -14.08 -40.34
CA MET A 621 -24.46 -14.06 -41.81
C MET A 621 -23.38 -14.87 -42.54
N ARG A 622 -22.16 -15.00 -41.99
CA ARG A 622 -21.11 -15.81 -42.63
C ARG A 622 -21.30 -17.32 -42.48
N MET A 623 -22.12 -17.78 -41.53
CA MET A 623 -22.46 -19.20 -41.39
C MET A 623 -23.67 -19.63 -42.24
N ALA A 624 -24.48 -18.69 -42.73
CA ALA A 624 -25.66 -19.00 -43.55
C ALA A 624 -25.35 -19.20 -45.05
N ASP A 625 -24.19 -18.75 -45.54
CA ASP A 625 -23.90 -18.67 -47.00
C ASP A 625 -22.83 -19.66 -47.50
N ARG A 626 -22.42 -20.64 -46.69
CA ARG A 626 -21.43 -21.67 -47.07
C ARG A 626 -21.87 -23.13 -46.85
N GLY A 627 -23.18 -23.38 -46.86
CA GLY A 627 -23.77 -24.72 -46.66
C GLY A 627 -24.22 -25.45 -47.92
N GLY A 628 -23.56 -25.24 -49.07
CA GLY A 628 -23.81 -25.99 -50.29
C GLY A 628 -23.03 -27.31 -50.35
N GLY A 629 -23.68 -28.41 -49.95
CA GLY A 629 -23.45 -29.76 -50.46
C GLY A 629 -22.14 -30.49 -50.12
N SER A 630 -22.22 -31.52 -49.27
CA SER A 630 -21.74 -32.88 -49.57
C SER A 630 -22.00 -33.82 -48.40
N LYS A 631 -22.70 -34.93 -48.68
CA LYS A 631 -22.82 -36.10 -47.80
C LYS A 631 -21.49 -36.86 -47.82
N LEU A 632 -20.84 -37.05 -46.67
CA LEU A 632 -20.03 -38.25 -46.45
C LEU A 632 -19.90 -38.60 -44.96
N MET A 633 -20.14 -39.87 -44.66
CA MET A 633 -20.06 -40.48 -43.32
C MET A 633 -18.61 -40.76 -42.87
N ARG A 634 -18.41 -40.74 -41.54
CA ARG A 634 -17.42 -41.50 -40.72
C ARG A 634 -15.93 -41.23 -41.05
N ARG A 635 -15.06 -40.93 -40.08
CA ARG A 635 -14.72 -41.73 -38.89
C ARG A 635 -13.71 -40.93 -38.05
N GLY A 636 -13.80 -41.03 -36.73
CA GLY A 636 -13.12 -40.15 -35.78
C GLY A 636 -11.59 -40.08 -35.91
N ILE A 637 -11.11 -38.85 -35.84
CA ILE A 637 -9.77 -38.45 -35.40
C ILE A 637 -9.98 -37.15 -34.63
N HIS A 638 -9.37 -37.06 -33.45
CA HIS A 638 -9.44 -35.93 -32.53
C HIS A 638 -8.61 -34.78 -33.14
N GLU A 639 -9.26 -33.89 -33.89
CA GLU A 639 -8.64 -32.65 -34.33
C GLU A 639 -8.50 -31.71 -33.13
N ARG A 640 -7.23 -31.45 -32.77
CA ARG A 640 -6.83 -30.32 -31.96
C ARG A 640 -7.32 -29.04 -32.64
N GLU A 641 -8.31 -28.40 -32.05
CA GLU A 641 -8.50 -26.97 -32.20
C GLU A 641 -7.31 -26.28 -31.52
N ILE A 642 -6.27 -26.03 -32.30
CA ILE A 642 -5.35 -24.91 -32.09
C ILE A 642 -6.09 -23.71 -32.68
N GLY A 643 -7.05 -23.20 -31.92
CA GLY A 643 -7.64 -21.89 -32.14
C GLY A 643 -7.04 -20.95 -31.10
N GLU A 644 -6.41 -19.89 -31.60
CA GLU A 644 -5.98 -18.71 -30.85
C GLU A 644 -7.09 -18.28 -29.87
N ASP A 645 -6.94 -18.69 -28.62
CA ASP A 645 -7.52 -18.01 -27.46
C ASP A 645 -6.36 -17.16 -26.94
N ASP A 646 -6.33 -15.92 -27.39
CA ASP A 646 -5.30 -14.91 -27.22
C ASP A 646 -5.21 -14.46 -25.75
N GLY A 647 -4.95 -15.39 -24.82
CA GLY A 647 -4.33 -15.22 -23.49
C GLY A 647 -4.94 -14.20 -22.52
N PHE A 648 -5.98 -13.48 -22.93
CA PHE A 648 -6.43 -12.21 -22.35
C PHE A 648 -7.80 -12.35 -21.66
N ASP A 649 -8.46 -13.50 -21.84
CA ASP A 649 -9.82 -13.72 -21.33
C ASP A 649 -9.89 -14.14 -19.85
N LYS A 650 -8.75 -14.11 -19.16
CA LYS A 650 -8.64 -14.36 -17.72
C LYS A 650 -7.60 -13.44 -17.10
N SER A 651 -7.89 -12.15 -16.98
CA SER A 651 -7.31 -11.41 -15.84
C SER A 651 -7.97 -12.02 -14.60
N PRO A 652 -7.26 -12.85 -13.80
CA PRO A 652 -7.93 -13.61 -12.76
C PRO A 652 -8.39 -12.73 -11.59
N ALA A 653 -8.00 -11.44 -11.54
CA ALA A 653 -8.16 -10.53 -10.42
C ALA A 653 -9.55 -10.60 -9.69
N TYR A 654 -9.69 -11.51 -8.75
CA TYR A 654 -10.64 -11.61 -7.63
C TYR A 654 -10.64 -10.44 -6.65
N PHE A 655 -9.49 -9.82 -6.37
CA PHE A 655 -9.32 -8.99 -5.19
C PHE A 655 -8.06 -8.13 -5.28
N THR A 656 -8.23 -6.81 -5.41
CA THR A 656 -7.11 -5.87 -5.47
C THR A 656 -6.73 -5.38 -4.06
N TYR A 657 -5.46 -5.53 -3.67
CA TYR A 657 -4.97 -5.15 -2.33
C TYR A 657 -4.10 -3.88 -2.36
N THR A 658 -3.69 -3.43 -1.17
CA THR A 658 -2.92 -2.19 -0.85
C THR A 658 -1.92 -1.78 -1.96
N PRO A 659 -2.15 -0.66 -2.66
CA PRO A 659 -1.28 -0.20 -3.73
C PRO A 659 -0.03 0.50 -3.20
N SER A 660 0.99 0.62 -4.02
CA SER A 660 2.12 1.52 -3.78
C SER A 660 2.21 2.57 -4.88
N LEU A 661 2.80 3.72 -4.56
CA LEU A 661 3.07 4.76 -5.55
C LEU A 661 4.58 5.02 -5.62
N ALA A 662 5.11 5.09 -6.83
CA ALA A 662 6.52 5.41 -7.06
C ALA A 662 6.65 6.27 -8.32
N TRP A 663 7.51 7.28 -8.30
CA TRP A 663 7.84 8.02 -9.51
C TRP A 663 8.61 7.15 -10.52
N THR A 664 8.40 7.36 -11.82
CA THR A 664 9.13 6.66 -12.90
C THR A 664 10.32 7.45 -13.45
N TRP A 665 10.41 8.73 -13.12
CA TRP A 665 11.25 9.64 -13.89
C TRP A 665 12.72 9.53 -13.48
N SER A 666 13.61 9.65 -14.48
CA SER A 666 15.05 9.78 -14.29
C SER A 666 15.45 11.26 -14.46
N PRO A 667 16.09 11.90 -13.45
CA PRO A 667 16.32 13.35 -13.39
C PRO A 667 17.20 13.99 -14.46
N HIS A 668 17.72 13.23 -15.42
CA HIS A 668 18.41 13.79 -16.58
C HIS A 668 17.55 14.77 -17.39
N SER A 669 16.23 14.76 -17.18
CA SER A 669 15.34 15.66 -17.91
C SER A 669 15.31 17.06 -17.30
N ALA A 670 15.19 17.26 -15.98
CA ALA A 670 14.95 18.59 -15.40
C ALA A 670 16.21 19.42 -15.17
N ALA A 671 17.33 18.78 -14.86
CA ALA A 671 18.61 19.42 -14.56
C ALA A 671 19.63 19.28 -15.71
N ALA A 672 19.20 19.06 -16.95
CA ALA A 672 20.09 18.85 -18.11
C ALA A 672 21.02 20.05 -18.45
N ASN A 673 20.90 21.16 -17.73
CA ASN A 673 21.80 22.32 -17.82
C ASN A 673 22.62 22.55 -16.53
N GLN A 674 22.52 21.66 -15.53
CA GLN A 674 23.45 21.66 -14.40
C GLN A 674 24.66 20.83 -14.82
N ASP A 675 25.60 21.47 -15.52
CA ASP A 675 26.97 20.97 -15.75
C ASP A 675 27.79 20.87 -14.44
N HIS A 676 27.14 20.77 -13.29
CA HIS A 676 27.78 20.67 -11.98
C HIS A 676 27.47 19.31 -11.37
N GLU A 677 28.45 18.42 -11.49
CA GLU A 677 28.51 17.05 -11.00
C GLU A 677 28.37 16.88 -9.47
N ASN A 678 28.00 17.91 -8.71
CA ASN A 678 28.49 18.07 -7.33
C ASN A 678 27.46 18.05 -6.19
N ASP A 679 26.17 17.77 -6.41
CA ASP A 679 25.28 17.55 -5.26
C ASP A 679 24.37 16.33 -5.42
N ASP A 680 24.95 15.16 -5.14
CA ASP A 680 24.20 13.91 -5.07
C ASP A 680 23.08 14.00 -4.00
N VAL A 681 23.22 14.82 -2.94
CA VAL A 681 22.20 14.96 -1.89
C VAL A 681 20.97 15.68 -2.44
N ASP A 682 21.16 16.80 -3.15
CA ASP A 682 20.07 17.54 -3.81
C ASP A 682 19.40 16.70 -4.90
N TYR A 683 20.15 15.85 -5.60
CA TYR A 683 19.57 14.91 -6.54
C TYR A 683 18.68 13.89 -5.81
N MET A 684 19.15 13.35 -4.69
CA MET A 684 18.44 12.29 -3.95
C MET A 684 17.18 12.81 -3.29
N SER A 685 17.17 14.05 -2.76
CA SER A 685 15.97 14.70 -2.21
C SER A 685 14.87 14.85 -3.25
N GLN A 686 15.22 15.06 -4.51
CA GLN A 686 14.26 15.19 -5.61
C GLN A 686 13.60 13.85 -5.99
N LEU A 687 14.16 12.68 -5.64
CA LEU A 687 13.56 11.39 -6.03
C LEU A 687 12.16 11.15 -5.44
N GLY A 688 11.78 11.88 -4.38
CA GLY A 688 10.44 11.88 -3.78
C GLY A 688 9.45 12.84 -4.45
N THR A 689 9.93 13.77 -5.30
CA THR A 689 9.15 14.89 -5.85
C THR A 689 8.89 14.70 -7.34
N GLY A 690 7.61 14.75 -7.73
CA GLY A 690 7.19 14.73 -9.13
C GLY A 690 6.63 16.07 -9.61
N TYR A 691 6.39 16.14 -10.91
CA TYR A 691 5.84 17.29 -11.61
C TYR A 691 4.66 16.84 -12.49
N LEU A 692 3.80 17.79 -12.89
CA LEU A 692 2.74 17.51 -13.86
C LEU A 692 3.33 16.97 -15.18
N GLY A 693 2.67 15.96 -15.75
CA GLY A 693 3.11 15.21 -16.92
C GLY A 693 4.04 14.03 -16.62
N ASP A 694 4.54 13.89 -15.39
CA ASP A 694 5.34 12.73 -15.00
C ASP A 694 4.48 11.46 -14.89
N ASP A 695 5.12 10.30 -15.05
CA ASP A 695 4.48 9.00 -14.81
C ASP A 695 4.74 8.51 -13.38
N VAL A 696 3.77 7.77 -12.87
CA VAL A 696 3.75 7.11 -11.56
C VAL A 696 3.54 5.63 -11.80
N LEU A 697 4.38 4.81 -11.17
CA LEU A 697 4.12 3.38 -11.01
C LEU A 697 3.11 3.19 -9.88
N VAL A 698 1.98 2.58 -10.21
CA VAL A 698 0.99 2.13 -9.25
C VAL A 698 1.18 0.62 -9.08
N GLY A 699 1.89 0.21 -8.03
CA GLY A 699 2.06 -1.18 -7.65
C GLY A 699 0.77 -1.73 -7.06
N ILE A 700 0.35 -2.94 -7.45
CA ILE A 700 -0.96 -3.50 -7.15
C ILE A 700 -0.83 -5.00 -6.81
N GLY A 701 -1.36 -5.41 -5.66
CA GLY A 701 -1.55 -6.83 -5.34
C GLY A 701 -2.83 -7.37 -6.00
N LEU A 702 -2.77 -8.58 -6.56
CA LEU A 702 -3.87 -9.24 -7.27
C LEU A 702 -4.16 -10.61 -6.62
N ASP A 703 -5.31 -10.74 -5.98
CA ASP A 703 -5.91 -12.00 -5.50
C ASP A 703 -5.18 -12.71 -4.40
N ASP A 704 -4.33 -11.99 -3.68
CA ASP A 704 -3.46 -12.61 -2.70
C ASP A 704 -2.58 -13.71 -3.33
N VAL A 705 -2.34 -13.63 -4.65
CA VAL A 705 -1.62 -14.65 -5.44
C VAL A 705 -0.58 -13.99 -6.33
N ASN A 706 -0.98 -12.95 -7.05
CA ASN A 706 -0.17 -12.27 -8.04
C ASN A 706 0.05 -10.80 -7.66
N GLN A 707 0.91 -10.14 -8.42
CA GLN A 707 1.19 -8.73 -8.28
C GLN A 707 1.49 -8.14 -9.66
N ALA A 708 1.07 -6.90 -9.84
CA ALA A 708 1.21 -6.16 -11.07
C ALA A 708 1.56 -4.70 -10.77
N PHE A 709 1.92 -3.95 -11.81
CA PHE A 709 1.96 -2.50 -11.72
C PHE A 709 1.34 -1.88 -12.97
N ALA A 710 0.81 -0.67 -12.85
CA ALA A 710 0.48 0.18 -13.98
C ALA A 710 1.41 1.40 -14.00
N ARG A 711 1.79 1.86 -15.19
CA ARG A 711 2.48 3.14 -15.37
C ARG A 711 1.46 4.18 -15.81
N VAL A 712 1.15 5.14 -14.95
CA VAL A 712 0.04 6.10 -15.11
C VAL A 712 0.56 7.53 -15.07
N LYS A 713 0.07 8.40 -15.96
CA LYS A 713 0.32 9.84 -15.86
C LYS A 713 -0.29 10.39 -14.57
N VAL A 714 0.46 11.19 -13.81
CA VAL A 714 -0.05 11.78 -12.56
C VAL A 714 -1.32 12.61 -12.80
N ASP A 715 -1.40 13.32 -13.93
CA ASP A 715 -2.57 14.09 -14.35
C ASP A 715 -3.82 13.21 -14.49
N SER A 716 -3.66 11.98 -15.01
CA SER A 716 -4.76 11.02 -15.13
C SER A 716 -5.26 10.55 -13.77
N LEU A 717 -4.37 10.35 -12.80
CA LEU A 717 -4.73 9.99 -11.41
C LEU A 717 -5.46 11.14 -10.70
N LEU A 718 -5.07 12.38 -10.99
CA LEU A 718 -5.65 13.56 -10.40
C LEU A 718 -6.92 14.02 -11.11
N ASN A 719 -7.28 13.50 -12.28
CA ASN A 719 -8.52 13.93 -12.94
C ASN A 719 -9.77 13.54 -12.13
N CYS A 720 -10.85 14.28 -12.32
CA CYS A 720 -12.13 14.08 -11.66
C CYS A 720 -12.10 14.24 -10.13
N LEU A 721 -11.36 15.21 -9.60
CA LEU A 721 -11.39 15.55 -8.17
C LEU A 721 -12.71 16.25 -7.80
N ARG A 722 -13.26 15.82 -6.67
CA ARG A 722 -14.20 16.60 -5.85
C ARG A 722 -13.39 17.42 -4.85
N LEU A 723 -13.50 18.74 -4.93
CA LEU A 723 -12.87 19.61 -3.94
C LEU A 723 -13.54 19.44 -2.58
N CYS A 724 -12.74 19.52 -1.52
CA CYS A 724 -13.25 19.40 -0.16
C CYS A 724 -14.04 20.66 0.25
N PRO A 725 -15.06 20.53 1.11
CA PRO A 725 -15.76 21.68 1.66
C PRO A 725 -14.79 22.65 2.35
N GLY A 726 -15.02 23.96 2.17
CA GLY A 726 -14.20 25.00 2.78
C GLY A 726 -12.90 25.34 2.03
N VAL A 727 -12.50 24.56 1.03
CA VAL A 727 -11.37 24.91 0.14
C VAL A 727 -11.74 26.15 -0.66
N ARG A 728 -10.90 27.18 -0.55
CA ARG A 728 -11.07 28.48 -1.23
C ARG A 728 -9.88 28.74 -2.14
N PHE A 729 -10.12 29.51 -3.17
CA PHE A 729 -9.09 30.01 -4.06
C PHE A 729 -8.99 31.51 -3.88
N ALA A 730 -7.84 32.12 -4.20
CA ALA A 730 -7.82 33.55 -4.43
C ALA A 730 -8.90 33.85 -5.47
N GLU A 731 -9.88 34.66 -5.11
CA GLU A 731 -10.86 35.16 -6.08
C GLU A 731 -10.03 35.74 -7.22
N GLU A 732 -10.30 35.29 -8.46
CA GLU A 732 -9.76 35.96 -9.63
C GLU A 732 -10.19 37.40 -9.48
N ALA A 733 -9.25 38.29 -9.15
CA ALA A 733 -9.53 39.69 -8.89
C ALA A 733 -10.31 40.21 -10.09
N SER A 734 -11.62 40.36 -9.91
CA SER A 734 -12.57 40.78 -10.94
C SER A 734 -12.41 42.24 -11.25
#